data_AF-A0A661RGK7-F1
#
_entry.id   AF-A0A661RGK7-F1
#
_cell.length_a   1.000
_cell.length_b   1.000
_cell.length_c   1.000
_cell.angle_alpha   90.00
_cell.angle_beta   90.00
_cell.angle_gamma   90.00
#
_symmetry.space_group_name_H-M   'P 1'
#
loop_
_entity.id
_entity.type
_entity.pdbx_description
1 polymer ?
#
loop_
_entity_poly.entity_id
_entity_poly.type
_entity_poly.pdbx_seq_one_letter_code
_entity_poly.pdbx_strand_id
1 'polypeptide(L)'
;MKNYYIGIDAGSVSVNAVVIDNNRELILEYPYKRHFGRVEKSVVEILTELYERFSSEKIRALAFTGNYGRIISERIGGFYEFESISQILGSVFLEPDVRTIISMGGQDTALFILNNHGGKWELDDFNTNTPCASGTGSFIDQQAERLASSMYGKEIDMSETHINKILQDFIKLGLSSRKPARVACRCTVFTKSDMIHLQNKGEKLEDIIAGLHIGNASNYLSTIVSNRILPKPIVFIGGLALNQLQVNAFRSHFPDLIVPRHFTSVGAIGVALQAKESGIVNKPNLRELQSLTEKGTSSFFSAPRLQLVKTDFPEDNRVRRQPKRTGRIPAFLGIDIGSTTTKYALINKERQIIDKEYRQTMGKPIEVTQDLLKVLKGRLGEQVDIKGVATTGSGRMVVGDFLNADLIIDEITAHARGAVEIDPQIDTIFEIGGQDSKYISISNTYPLDFDMNKVCAAGTGSFLHELANKNGINIVGEFQDIALSSENPVRLTERCTVFMESDLVSYRQQGAKENDLIAGLCYAIVYNYLNRVVGNKKIGDRIMFLGGPSLNKAIVAAFEAVLGKGLLVPKHREVLGSFGAAISVQEKMLKENKQVSTFRGMDDAINDKLDYIETICHADPRCHNECKLKIYNFSGRKSIWGGECGRYEIRGSYGEKKEDYFKLRHTIWEKHLEGLYYELGDMKRGEKGESTAIFEIDGKPTVGMQRALYNHQLAVFWASFFDRLGFKPVFTPKTNDRISKSGIESMTTETCFPVKVSHGHVKHLIGKTRYLFLPNIIDSASKKVGKNNFYCPMVQGNEYMVRTALGLKETEVLNPCVHLNYDPDLLSAELYEQIGKALRVSLREIREGLDVAFRRQEEFEREMYKKGTQILSSLRNDEPVVVVTGRPYNLYDEKLNLRIGQNLAKIGITALPLDFFDTRDIDLSDFPNMYWAYGCQILKTAKLIKMTPNFFGLHLTNFSCGPDSFNEHFYKFIMGNKPYLIVELDEHTGVAGVM
;
A
#
# COMPACT_ATOMS: atom_id res chain seq x y z
N MET A 1 48.72 17.65 -32.31
CA MET A 1 48.63 17.98 -30.86
C MET A 1 47.57 17.11 -30.22
N LYS A 2 47.80 16.56 -29.02
CA LYS A 2 46.75 15.83 -28.28
C LYS A 2 45.74 16.85 -27.78
N ASN A 3 44.53 16.85 -28.37
CA ASN A 3 43.40 17.64 -27.88
C ASN A 3 42.51 16.72 -27.05
N TYR A 4 41.91 17.28 -26.01
CA TYR A 4 41.05 16.57 -25.07
C TYR A 4 39.62 17.12 -25.11
N TYR A 5 38.65 16.23 -24.95
CA TYR A 5 37.24 16.57 -24.78
C TYR A 5 36.82 16.07 -23.41
N ILE A 6 36.27 16.97 -22.60
CA ILE A 6 35.77 16.66 -21.26
C ILE A 6 34.26 16.51 -21.34
N GLY A 7 33.75 15.35 -20.98
CA GLY A 7 32.33 15.10 -20.78
C GLY A 7 31.99 15.10 -19.30
N ILE A 8 30.94 15.80 -18.91
CA ILE A 8 30.41 15.84 -17.55
C ILE A 8 28.94 15.45 -17.58
N ASP A 9 28.59 14.43 -16.83
CA ASP A 9 27.21 14.05 -16.55
C ASP A 9 26.85 14.56 -15.15
N ALA A 10 26.06 15.63 -15.09
CA ALA A 10 25.56 16.23 -13.85
C ALA A 10 24.13 15.72 -13.59
N GLY A 11 24.07 14.50 -13.06
CA GLY A 11 22.83 13.79 -12.77
C GLY A 11 22.15 14.22 -11.46
N SER A 12 21.07 13.54 -11.09
CA SER A 12 20.23 13.89 -9.94
C SER A 12 20.90 13.71 -8.56
N VAL A 13 21.85 12.78 -8.44
CA VAL A 13 22.51 12.41 -7.16
C VAL A 13 24.04 12.50 -7.25
N SER A 14 24.61 12.43 -8.45
CA SER A 14 26.06 12.35 -8.68
C SER A 14 26.50 13.18 -9.88
N VAL A 15 27.80 13.49 -9.89
CA VAL A 15 28.50 14.08 -11.02
C VAL A 15 29.57 13.09 -11.48
N ASN A 16 29.53 12.73 -12.76
CA ASN A 16 30.51 11.86 -13.40
C ASN A 16 31.25 12.65 -14.46
N ALA A 17 32.55 12.41 -14.62
CA ALA A 17 33.34 13.12 -15.61
C ALA A 17 34.35 12.20 -16.29
N VAL A 18 34.55 12.41 -17.59
CA VAL A 18 35.52 11.67 -18.39
C VAL A 18 36.30 12.60 -19.30
N VAL A 19 37.49 12.15 -19.69
CA VAL A 19 38.33 12.83 -20.67
C VAL A 19 38.66 11.85 -21.79
N ILE A 20 38.31 12.23 -23.03
CA ILE A 20 38.69 11.47 -24.23
C ILE A 20 39.63 12.29 -25.12
N ASP A 21 40.39 11.62 -25.98
CA ASP A 21 41.24 12.27 -26.96
C ASP A 21 40.63 12.29 -28.39
N ASN A 22 41.39 12.81 -29.36
CA ASN A 22 41.00 12.86 -30.77
C ASN A 22 40.79 11.48 -31.42
N ASN A 23 41.34 10.40 -30.84
CA ASN A 23 41.20 9.03 -31.35
C ASN A 23 40.02 8.29 -30.70
N ARG A 24 39.22 8.98 -29.87
CA ARG A 24 38.15 8.39 -29.05
C ARG A 24 38.68 7.51 -27.91
N GLU A 25 39.96 7.61 -27.57
CA GLU A 25 40.51 6.85 -26.43
C GLU A 25 40.10 7.52 -25.11
N LEU A 26 39.57 6.73 -24.16
CA LEU A 26 39.27 7.18 -22.81
C LEU A 26 40.57 7.34 -22.02
N ILE A 27 40.96 8.59 -21.77
CA ILE A 27 42.22 8.95 -21.10
C ILE A 27 42.07 8.95 -19.58
N LEU A 28 40.90 9.38 -19.10
CA LEU A 28 40.57 9.42 -17.68
C LEU A 28 39.07 9.26 -17.46
N GLU A 29 38.73 8.43 -16.48
CA GLU A 29 37.42 8.43 -15.82
C GLU A 29 37.61 8.98 -14.41
N TYR A 30 36.87 10.04 -14.08
CA TYR A 30 36.85 10.60 -12.73
C TYR A 30 36.01 9.71 -11.82
N PRO A 31 36.41 9.43 -10.56
CA PRO A 31 35.64 8.59 -9.65
C PRO A 31 34.20 9.09 -9.47
N TYR A 32 33.25 8.15 -9.41
CA TYR A 32 31.84 8.45 -9.15
C TYR A 32 31.69 9.32 -7.88
N LYS A 33 31.19 10.56 -8.03
CA LYS A 33 31.11 11.53 -6.93
C LYS A 33 29.66 11.93 -6.67
N ARG A 34 29.16 11.64 -5.46
CA ARG A 34 27.83 12.09 -5.01
C ARG A 34 27.91 13.56 -4.60
N HIS A 35 26.96 14.38 -5.02
CA HIS A 35 27.02 15.83 -4.78
C HIS A 35 26.16 16.29 -3.59
N PHE A 36 25.27 15.45 -3.05
CA PHE A 36 24.40 15.76 -1.90
C PHE A 36 23.70 17.14 -1.98
N GLY A 37 23.10 17.42 -3.14
CA GLY A 37 22.46 18.71 -3.44
C GLY A 37 23.40 19.88 -3.81
N ARG A 38 24.72 19.73 -3.68
CA ARG A 38 25.74 20.76 -3.98
C ARG A 38 26.36 20.59 -5.37
N VAL A 39 25.51 20.45 -6.39
CA VAL A 39 25.91 20.10 -7.78
C VAL A 39 26.99 21.05 -8.33
N GLU A 40 26.73 22.37 -8.27
CA GLU A 40 27.65 23.38 -8.82
C GLU A 40 29.02 23.32 -8.15
N LYS A 41 29.07 23.18 -6.81
CA LYS A 41 30.31 23.02 -6.06
C LYS A 41 31.08 21.78 -6.49
N SER A 42 30.41 20.63 -6.63
CA SER A 42 31.04 19.39 -7.07
C SER A 42 31.59 19.49 -8.49
N VAL A 43 30.87 20.16 -9.40
CA VAL A 43 31.34 20.41 -10.77
C VAL A 43 32.56 21.34 -10.78
N VAL A 44 32.58 22.41 -9.97
CA VAL A 44 33.75 23.30 -9.81
C VAL A 44 34.98 22.51 -9.36
N GLU A 45 34.83 21.68 -8.33
CA GLU A 45 35.94 20.86 -7.79
C GLU A 45 36.51 19.92 -8.87
N ILE A 46 35.64 19.18 -9.57
CA ILE A 46 36.06 18.26 -10.64
C ILE A 46 36.75 19.02 -11.77
N LEU A 47 36.17 20.14 -12.23
CA LEU A 47 36.74 20.93 -13.32
C LEU A 47 38.09 21.52 -12.94
N THR A 48 38.26 22.01 -11.72
CA THR A 48 39.52 22.58 -11.25
C THR A 48 40.64 21.53 -11.33
N GLU A 49 40.39 20.32 -10.82
CA GLU A 49 41.36 19.21 -10.87
C GLU A 49 41.66 18.78 -12.33
N LEU A 50 40.65 18.72 -13.20
CA LEU A 50 40.85 18.35 -14.60
C LEU A 50 41.65 19.41 -15.38
N TYR A 51 41.42 20.70 -15.12
CA TYR A 51 42.16 21.80 -15.76
C TYR A 51 43.62 21.85 -15.30
N GLU A 52 43.89 21.58 -14.02
CA GLU A 52 45.25 21.43 -13.49
C GLU A 52 45.98 20.26 -14.17
N ARG A 53 45.27 19.15 -14.44
CA ARG A 53 45.88 17.93 -14.97
C ARG A 53 46.14 17.95 -16.49
N PHE A 54 45.26 18.55 -17.30
CA PHE A 54 45.33 18.43 -18.77
C PHE A 54 45.79 19.69 -19.52
N SER A 55 46.04 20.80 -18.80
CA SER A 55 46.33 22.14 -19.35
C SER A 55 45.19 22.70 -20.21
N SER A 56 44.72 23.90 -19.87
CA SER A 56 43.58 24.57 -20.51
C SER A 56 43.71 24.78 -22.02
N GLU A 57 44.94 24.81 -22.55
CA GLU A 57 45.21 24.98 -23.98
C GLU A 57 44.92 23.72 -24.80
N LYS A 58 44.96 22.54 -24.17
CA LYS A 58 44.71 21.24 -24.83
C LYS A 58 43.27 20.78 -24.71
N ILE A 59 42.49 21.37 -23.81
CA ILE A 59 41.05 21.11 -23.68
C ILE A 59 40.34 21.85 -24.81
N ARG A 60 39.72 21.09 -25.71
CA ARG A 60 39.06 21.61 -26.91
C ARG A 60 37.58 21.85 -26.67
N ALA A 61 36.92 20.98 -25.92
CA ALA A 61 35.54 21.20 -25.52
C ALA A 61 35.28 20.70 -24.11
N LEU A 62 34.39 21.42 -23.43
CA LEU A 62 33.68 20.99 -22.24
C LEU A 62 32.20 20.78 -22.60
N ALA A 63 31.74 19.57 -22.35
CA ALA A 63 30.44 19.06 -22.77
C ALA A 63 29.68 18.52 -21.55
N PHE A 64 28.38 18.80 -21.48
CA PHE A 64 27.54 18.50 -20.33
C PHE A 64 26.31 17.70 -20.74
N THR A 65 25.91 16.77 -19.87
CA THR A 65 24.62 16.09 -19.93
C THR A 65 24.03 15.93 -18.52
N GLY A 66 22.86 15.29 -18.44
CA GLY A 66 22.12 15.09 -17.19
C GLY A 66 21.22 16.28 -16.82
N ASN A 67 20.44 16.08 -15.75
CA ASN A 67 19.40 17.01 -15.28
C ASN A 67 19.92 18.43 -15.01
N TYR A 68 21.11 18.56 -14.45
CA TYR A 68 21.71 19.85 -14.12
C TYR A 68 22.72 20.34 -15.15
N GLY A 69 23.14 19.47 -16.08
CA GLY A 69 24.12 19.80 -17.11
C GLY A 69 23.67 20.96 -18.00
N ARG A 70 22.36 21.07 -18.27
CA ARG A 70 21.81 22.15 -19.09
C ARG A 70 21.98 23.52 -18.46
N ILE A 71 21.54 23.68 -17.21
CA ILE A 71 21.62 24.97 -16.50
C ILE A 71 23.08 25.40 -16.35
N ILE A 72 23.96 24.46 -16.02
CA ILE A 72 25.39 24.73 -15.85
C ILE A 72 26.03 25.14 -17.18
N SER A 73 25.78 24.38 -18.25
CA SER A 73 26.33 24.67 -19.59
C SER A 73 25.84 25.99 -20.18
N GLU A 74 24.55 26.30 -20.10
CA GLU A 74 23.97 27.57 -20.56
C GLU A 74 24.63 28.77 -19.85
N ARG A 75 24.96 28.62 -18.57
CA ARG A 75 25.57 29.69 -17.76
C ARG A 75 27.04 29.93 -18.06
N ILE A 76 27.84 28.89 -18.32
CA ILE A 76 29.29 29.03 -18.54
C ILE A 76 29.70 28.98 -20.02
N GLY A 77 28.74 28.83 -20.94
CA GLY A 77 29.02 28.66 -22.37
C GLY A 77 29.57 27.29 -22.75
N GLY A 78 29.12 26.23 -22.05
CA GLY A 78 29.43 24.84 -22.35
C GLY A 78 28.54 24.27 -23.47
N PHE A 79 28.92 23.10 -24.02
CA PHE A 79 28.04 22.34 -24.93
C PHE A 79 27.13 21.45 -24.09
N TYR A 80 25.86 21.32 -24.49
CA TYR A 80 24.90 20.44 -23.83
C TYR A 80 24.32 19.44 -24.81
N GLU A 81 24.16 18.21 -24.36
CA GLU A 81 23.39 17.18 -25.06
C GLU A 81 22.44 16.47 -24.08
N PHE A 82 21.30 16.02 -24.60
CA PHE A 82 20.35 15.26 -23.80
C PHE A 82 20.95 13.95 -23.29
N GLU A 83 20.56 13.58 -22.07
CA GLU A 83 21.08 12.39 -21.38
C GLU A 83 20.76 11.10 -22.13
N SER A 84 19.56 10.97 -22.70
CA SER A 84 19.16 9.79 -23.48
C SER A 84 20.10 9.53 -24.66
N ILE A 85 20.42 10.57 -25.43
CA ILE A 85 21.34 10.49 -26.57
C ILE A 85 22.75 10.12 -26.07
N SER A 86 23.21 10.82 -25.04
CA SER A 86 24.54 10.60 -24.47
C SER A 86 24.70 9.17 -23.91
N GLN A 87 23.70 8.64 -23.20
CA GLN A 87 23.73 7.27 -22.68
C GLN A 87 23.72 6.23 -23.81
N ILE A 88 22.97 6.43 -24.88
CA ILE A 88 22.97 5.54 -26.06
C ILE A 88 24.34 5.54 -26.72
N LEU A 89 24.91 6.71 -27.02
CA LEU A 89 26.22 6.82 -27.67
C LEU A 89 27.33 6.22 -26.82
N GLY A 90 27.33 6.48 -25.51
CA GLY A 90 28.28 5.88 -24.58
C GLY A 90 28.13 4.36 -24.50
N SER A 91 26.90 3.84 -24.52
CA SER A 91 26.65 2.40 -24.46
C SER A 91 27.10 1.67 -25.71
N VAL A 92 26.80 2.22 -26.90
CA VAL A 92 27.26 1.67 -28.18
C VAL A 92 28.79 1.73 -28.29
N PHE A 93 29.42 2.76 -27.72
CA PHE A 93 30.88 2.84 -27.68
C PHE A 93 31.51 1.76 -26.80
N LEU A 94 30.91 1.47 -25.65
CA LEU A 94 31.41 0.46 -24.71
C LEU A 94 31.10 -0.97 -25.15
N GLU A 95 29.91 -1.20 -25.71
CA GLU A 95 29.40 -2.49 -26.15
C GLU A 95 28.84 -2.36 -27.58
N PRO A 96 29.69 -2.50 -28.62
CA PRO A 96 29.31 -2.22 -30.00
C PRO A 96 28.15 -3.02 -30.56
N ASP A 97 27.77 -4.15 -29.97
CA ASP A 97 26.65 -4.98 -30.43
C ASP A 97 25.38 -4.81 -29.59
N VAL A 98 25.36 -3.90 -28.61
CA VAL A 98 24.26 -3.70 -27.66
C VAL A 98 22.91 -3.52 -28.36
N ARG A 99 21.90 -4.26 -27.91
CA ARG A 99 20.52 -4.16 -28.43
C ARG A 99 19.54 -3.61 -27.42
N THR A 100 19.82 -3.77 -26.13
CA THR A 100 18.99 -3.23 -25.07
C THR A 100 19.85 -2.57 -24.01
N ILE A 101 19.48 -1.37 -23.59
CA ILE A 101 20.10 -0.65 -22.49
C ILE A 101 19.07 -0.48 -21.38
N ILE A 102 19.36 -1.06 -20.21
CA ILE A 102 18.68 -0.79 -18.95
C ILE A 102 19.50 0.27 -18.24
N SER A 103 18.95 1.47 -18.04
CA SER A 103 19.59 2.58 -17.35
C SER A 103 18.86 2.86 -16.05
N MET A 104 19.55 2.74 -14.91
CA MET A 104 18.98 3.07 -13.60
C MET A 104 19.93 3.98 -12.82
N GLY A 105 19.57 5.26 -12.77
CA GLY A 105 20.26 6.31 -12.05
C GLY A 105 19.69 6.60 -10.66
N GLY A 106 20.00 7.80 -10.16
CA GLY A 106 19.54 8.28 -8.86
C GLY A 106 18.03 8.46 -8.81
N GLN A 107 17.45 9.26 -9.71
CA GLN A 107 16.01 9.54 -9.77
C GLN A 107 15.36 9.11 -11.10
N ASP A 108 16.18 8.65 -12.04
CA ASP A 108 15.80 8.42 -13.41
C ASP A 108 16.04 6.96 -13.79
N THR A 109 15.08 6.37 -14.51
CA THR A 109 15.12 5.00 -14.98
C THR A 109 14.65 4.95 -16.43
N ALA A 110 15.42 4.30 -17.30
CA ALA A 110 15.12 4.24 -18.73
C ALA A 110 15.44 2.87 -19.33
N LEU A 111 14.64 2.49 -20.33
CA LEU A 111 14.87 1.38 -21.23
C LEU A 111 15.04 1.94 -22.64
N PHE A 112 16.11 1.53 -23.32
CA PHE A 112 16.34 1.82 -24.73
C PHE A 112 16.50 0.50 -25.51
N ILE A 113 15.77 0.35 -26.62
CA ILE A 113 15.88 -0.78 -27.54
C ILE A 113 16.45 -0.26 -28.85
N LEU A 114 17.55 -0.86 -29.31
CA LEU A 114 18.33 -0.39 -30.44
C LEU A 114 18.35 -1.40 -31.58
N ASN A 115 18.17 -0.91 -32.79
CA ASN A 115 18.40 -1.63 -34.04
C ASN A 115 19.66 -1.11 -34.75
N ASN A 116 20.29 -1.97 -35.54
CA ASN A 116 21.46 -1.61 -36.34
C ASN A 116 21.19 -2.00 -37.79
N HIS A 117 21.04 -0.98 -38.64
CA HIS A 117 20.85 -1.13 -40.07
C HIS A 117 22.11 -0.66 -40.79
N GLY A 118 22.95 -1.60 -41.23
CA GLY A 118 24.12 -1.30 -42.05
C GLY A 118 25.17 -0.40 -41.37
N GLY A 119 25.38 -0.56 -40.06
CA GLY A 119 26.35 0.22 -39.28
C GLY A 119 25.81 1.53 -38.71
N LYS A 120 24.51 1.83 -38.91
CA LYS A 120 23.81 2.93 -38.26
C LYS A 120 22.90 2.41 -37.16
N TRP A 121 23.04 2.99 -35.97
CA TRP A 121 22.22 2.71 -34.81
C TRP A 121 20.95 3.56 -34.83
N GLU A 122 19.81 2.90 -34.61
CA GLU A 122 18.50 3.53 -34.50
C GLU A 122 17.85 3.14 -33.18
N LEU A 123 17.22 4.11 -32.51
CA LEU A 123 16.42 3.88 -31.33
C LEU A 123 15.03 3.40 -31.78
N ASP A 124 14.79 2.10 -31.66
CA ASP A 124 13.55 1.43 -32.11
C ASP A 124 12.39 1.69 -31.14
N ASP A 125 12.69 1.62 -29.84
CA ASP A 125 11.72 1.88 -28.78
C ASP A 125 12.44 2.41 -27.52
N PHE A 126 11.73 3.20 -26.73
CA PHE A 126 12.21 3.67 -25.44
C PHE A 126 11.07 3.82 -24.44
N ASN A 127 11.39 3.64 -23.17
CA ASN A 127 10.45 3.87 -22.08
C ASN A 127 11.18 4.41 -20.86
N THR A 128 10.60 5.36 -20.14
CA THR A 128 11.20 5.98 -18.95
C THR A 128 10.21 5.97 -17.79
N ASN A 129 10.72 6.03 -16.56
CA ASN A 129 9.85 6.18 -15.40
C ASN A 129 9.11 7.54 -15.45
N THR A 130 7.93 7.59 -14.82
CA THR A 130 7.32 8.87 -14.42
C THR A 130 8.16 9.51 -13.30
N PRO A 131 7.97 10.80 -12.96
CA PRO A 131 8.78 11.54 -11.97
C PRO A 131 8.82 10.98 -10.52
N CYS A 132 8.30 9.78 -10.29
CA CYS A 132 8.34 9.09 -9.01
C CYS A 132 9.69 8.37 -8.83
N ALA A 133 10.30 8.50 -7.66
CA ALA A 133 11.54 7.78 -7.30
C ALA A 133 11.35 6.24 -7.21
N SER A 134 10.14 5.72 -7.35
CA SER A 134 9.90 4.26 -7.33
C SER A 134 10.63 3.59 -8.50
N GLY A 135 11.41 2.54 -8.22
CA GLY A 135 12.22 1.91 -9.26
C GLY A 135 13.56 2.58 -9.54
N THR A 136 14.09 3.43 -8.65
CA THR A 136 15.34 4.18 -8.85
C THR A 136 16.39 3.90 -7.76
N GLY A 137 17.61 4.41 -7.91
CA GLY A 137 18.63 4.32 -6.88
C GLY A 137 18.28 5.09 -5.59
N SER A 138 17.65 6.26 -5.70
CA SER A 138 17.24 7.06 -4.54
C SER A 138 16.22 6.33 -3.67
N PHE A 139 15.37 5.49 -4.27
CA PHE A 139 14.45 4.64 -3.52
C PHE A 139 15.19 3.63 -2.64
N ILE A 140 16.26 3.01 -3.15
CA ILE A 140 17.11 2.09 -2.37
C ILE A 140 17.87 2.85 -1.28
N ASP A 141 18.44 4.02 -1.60
CA ASP A 141 19.14 4.87 -0.64
C ASP A 141 18.23 5.24 0.54
N GLN A 142 17.00 5.66 0.26
CA GLN A 142 16.00 6.00 1.28
C GLN A 142 15.67 4.80 2.19
N GLN A 143 15.54 3.58 1.65
CA GLN A 143 15.28 2.40 2.47
C GLN A 143 16.50 1.98 3.29
N ALA A 144 17.71 2.16 2.76
CA ALA A 144 18.95 1.85 3.45
C ALA A 144 19.20 2.78 4.63
N GLU A 145 19.08 4.09 4.44
CA GLU A 145 19.18 5.10 5.51
C GLU A 145 18.17 4.82 6.63
N ARG A 146 16.95 4.44 6.27
CA ARG A 146 15.91 4.08 7.25
C ARG A 146 16.32 2.88 8.11
N LEU A 147 16.80 1.82 7.47
CA LEU A 147 17.22 0.60 8.15
C LEU A 147 18.56 0.74 8.87
N ALA A 148 19.34 1.79 8.61
CA ALA A 148 20.58 2.09 9.30
C ALA A 148 20.39 2.16 10.82
N SER A 149 19.30 2.77 11.30
CA SER A 149 18.99 2.82 12.73
C SER A 149 18.84 1.43 13.37
N SER A 150 18.35 0.45 12.61
CA SER A 150 18.24 -0.95 13.04
C SER A 150 19.58 -1.70 12.98
N MET A 151 20.54 -1.20 12.18
CA MET A 151 21.88 -1.79 12.02
C MET A 151 22.90 -1.21 13.01
N TYR A 152 22.84 0.09 13.32
CA TYR A 152 23.87 0.82 14.06
C TYR A 152 23.39 1.45 15.38
N GLY A 153 22.09 1.50 15.66
CA GLY A 153 21.54 2.15 16.86
C GLY A 153 21.36 3.67 16.71
N LYS A 154 21.45 4.42 17.82
CA LYS A 154 21.15 5.88 17.87
C LYS A 154 22.31 6.80 17.44
N GLU A 155 23.52 6.28 17.30
CA GLU A 155 24.67 7.06 16.83
C GLU A 155 24.72 7.05 15.30
N ILE A 156 23.94 7.94 14.68
CA ILE A 156 23.99 8.17 13.23
C ILE A 156 24.69 9.50 13.01
N ASP A 157 25.91 9.44 12.50
CA ASP A 157 26.63 10.60 11.98
C ASP A 157 26.18 10.82 10.52
N MET A 158 25.79 12.04 10.16
CA MET A 158 25.32 12.37 8.80
C MET A 158 26.47 12.72 7.84
N SER A 159 27.71 12.40 8.18
CA SER A 159 28.85 12.59 7.28
C SER A 159 28.75 11.73 6.02
N GLU A 160 29.27 12.25 4.89
CA GLU A 160 29.29 11.57 3.59
C GLU A 160 29.92 10.16 3.67
N THR A 161 30.97 10.02 4.49
CA THR A 161 31.62 8.76 4.83
C THR A 161 30.68 7.75 5.50
N HIS A 162 29.77 8.22 6.35
CA HIS A 162 28.85 7.35 7.08
C HIS A 162 27.72 6.85 6.18
N ILE A 163 27.15 7.69 5.31
CA ILE A 163 26.11 7.28 4.34
C ILE A 163 26.63 6.20 3.39
N ASN A 164 27.85 6.37 2.87
CA ASN A 164 28.46 5.37 2.00
C ASN A 164 28.68 4.04 2.73
N LYS A 165 29.06 4.08 4.02
CA LYS A 165 29.19 2.87 4.86
C LYS A 165 27.83 2.19 5.10
N ILE A 166 26.78 2.96 5.38
CA ILE A 166 25.41 2.45 5.52
C ILE A 166 25.02 1.64 4.28
N LEU A 167 25.20 2.21 3.09
CA LEU A 167 24.84 1.55 1.82
C LEU A 167 25.64 0.27 1.58
N GLN A 168 26.94 0.27 1.88
CA GLN A 168 27.79 -0.91 1.77
C GLN A 168 27.34 -2.05 2.70
N ASP A 169 27.13 -1.74 3.98
CA ASP A 169 26.70 -2.74 4.95
C ASP A 169 25.27 -3.22 4.67
N PHE A 170 24.40 -2.35 4.12
CA PHE A 170 23.07 -2.70 3.66
C PHE A 170 23.11 -3.76 2.57
N ILE A 171 23.93 -3.56 1.53
CA ILE A 171 24.12 -4.52 0.44
C ILE A 171 24.72 -5.82 0.97
N LYS A 172 25.75 -5.72 1.83
CA LYS A 172 26.42 -6.89 2.42
C LYS A 172 25.45 -7.75 3.24
N LEU A 173 24.58 -7.13 4.02
CA LEU A 173 23.57 -7.83 4.82
C LEU A 173 22.56 -8.55 3.92
N GLY A 174 22.02 -7.88 2.90
CA GLY A 174 21.07 -8.51 1.97
C GLY A 174 21.69 -9.69 1.19
N LEU A 175 22.98 -9.63 0.84
CA LEU A 175 23.68 -10.74 0.18
C LEU A 175 23.78 -12.01 1.04
N SER A 176 23.59 -11.91 2.36
CA SER A 176 23.59 -13.07 3.25
C SER A 176 22.25 -13.82 3.29
N SER A 177 21.20 -13.26 2.67
CA SER A 177 19.87 -13.89 2.62
C SER A 177 19.90 -15.20 1.83
N ARG A 178 19.21 -16.21 2.37
CA ARG A 178 18.95 -17.49 1.68
C ARG A 178 17.51 -17.62 1.20
N LYS A 179 16.61 -16.78 1.72
CA LYS A 179 15.18 -16.81 1.43
C LYS A 179 14.62 -15.38 1.46
N PRO A 180 14.74 -14.64 0.34
CA PRO A 180 14.25 -13.27 0.25
C PRO A 180 12.77 -13.16 0.64
N ALA A 181 12.43 -12.16 1.45
CA ALA A 181 11.06 -11.84 1.79
C ALA A 181 10.35 -11.21 0.58
N ARG A 182 9.02 -11.29 0.52
CA ARG A 182 8.26 -10.62 -0.55
C ARG A 182 8.01 -9.19 -0.13
N VAL A 183 8.71 -8.24 -0.75
CA VAL A 183 8.55 -6.81 -0.49
C VAL A 183 7.86 -6.15 -1.69
N ALA A 184 6.72 -5.50 -1.45
CA ALA A 184 5.99 -4.74 -2.47
C ALA A 184 6.76 -3.45 -2.82
N CYS A 185 7.18 -3.30 -4.08
CA CYS A 185 8.03 -2.20 -4.54
C CYS A 185 7.32 -1.23 -5.52
N ARG A 186 6.00 -1.05 -5.39
CA ARG A 186 5.21 -0.17 -6.28
C ARG A 186 5.48 1.31 -6.04
N CYS A 187 5.65 1.72 -4.78
CA CYS A 187 6.07 3.08 -4.42
C CYS A 187 6.83 3.08 -3.09
N THR A 188 7.68 4.09 -2.87
CA THR A 188 8.46 4.25 -1.63
C THR A 188 7.62 4.14 -0.37
N VAL A 189 6.42 4.71 -0.38
CA VAL A 189 5.54 4.71 0.79
C VAL A 189 4.95 3.33 1.06
N PHE A 190 4.46 2.64 0.03
CA PHE A 190 3.94 1.29 0.15
C PHE A 190 5.03 0.32 0.60
N THR A 191 6.21 0.39 -0.02
CA THR A 191 7.36 -0.42 0.37
C THR A 191 7.73 -0.15 1.82
N LYS A 192 7.65 1.12 2.26
CA LYS A 192 7.94 1.46 3.65
C LYS A 192 7.01 0.73 4.62
N SER A 193 5.71 0.85 4.41
CA SER A 193 4.69 0.21 5.24
C SER A 193 4.80 -1.31 5.21
N ASP A 194 5.02 -1.90 4.04
CA ASP A 194 5.15 -3.35 3.87
C ASP A 194 6.39 -3.90 4.59
N MET A 195 7.55 -3.24 4.43
CA MET A 195 8.77 -3.62 5.16
C MET A 195 8.58 -3.53 6.68
N ILE A 196 7.89 -2.50 7.18
CA ILE A 196 7.62 -2.36 8.62
C ILE A 196 6.67 -3.45 9.10
N HIS A 197 5.67 -3.79 8.29
CA HIS A 197 4.79 -4.90 8.59
C HIS A 197 5.54 -6.24 8.63
N LEU A 198 6.49 -6.46 7.71
CA LEU A 198 7.38 -7.63 7.73
C LEU A 198 8.29 -7.63 8.96
N GLN A 199 8.86 -6.48 9.35
CA GLN A 199 9.65 -6.34 10.59
C GLN A 199 8.81 -6.63 11.84
N ASN A 200 7.57 -6.12 11.90
CA ASN A 200 6.63 -6.39 13.00
C ASN A 200 6.18 -7.85 13.04
N LYS A 201 6.10 -8.48 11.86
CA LYS A 201 5.95 -9.93 11.72
C LYS A 201 7.24 -10.68 12.03
N GLY A 202 8.34 -10.00 12.37
CA GLY A 202 9.65 -10.56 12.75
C GLY A 202 10.35 -11.32 11.62
N GLU A 203 10.19 -10.90 10.37
CA GLU A 203 11.04 -11.32 9.26
C GLU A 203 12.47 -10.76 9.46
N LYS A 204 13.47 -11.51 9.01
CA LYS A 204 14.87 -11.12 9.17
C LYS A 204 15.23 -9.95 8.27
N LEU A 205 16.14 -9.10 8.74
CA LEU A 205 16.50 -7.88 8.02
C LEU A 205 17.18 -8.20 6.68
N GLU A 206 18.07 -9.20 6.64
CA GLU A 206 18.72 -9.67 5.41
C GLU A 206 17.71 -10.14 4.35
N ASP A 207 16.64 -10.83 4.77
CA ASP A 207 15.62 -11.35 3.87
C ASP A 207 14.74 -10.23 3.32
N ILE A 208 14.42 -9.21 4.14
CA ILE A 208 13.71 -8.00 3.70
C ILE A 208 14.56 -7.23 2.69
N ILE A 209 15.86 -7.04 2.94
CA ILE A 209 16.76 -6.30 2.03
C ILE A 209 16.90 -7.04 0.70
N ALA A 210 17.10 -8.35 0.69
CA ALA A 210 17.14 -9.11 -0.56
C ALA A 210 15.80 -9.03 -1.31
N GLY A 211 14.69 -9.14 -0.58
CA GLY A 211 13.33 -8.98 -1.09
C GLY A 211 13.06 -7.64 -1.76
N LEU A 212 13.57 -6.56 -1.17
CA LEU A 212 13.47 -5.20 -1.70
C LEU A 212 14.08 -5.09 -3.11
N HIS A 213 15.27 -5.67 -3.34
CA HIS A 213 15.95 -5.58 -4.64
C HIS A 213 15.26 -6.43 -5.71
N ILE A 214 14.76 -7.61 -5.34
CA ILE A 214 13.94 -8.46 -6.23
C ILE A 214 12.64 -7.74 -6.60
N GLY A 215 11.96 -7.16 -5.61
CA GLY A 215 10.76 -6.38 -5.83
C GLY A 215 11.02 -5.16 -6.72
N ASN A 216 12.15 -4.47 -6.54
CA ASN A 216 12.55 -3.32 -7.34
C ASN A 216 12.80 -3.71 -8.82
N ALA A 217 13.49 -4.84 -9.06
CA ALA A 217 13.66 -5.39 -10.41
C ALA A 217 12.31 -5.80 -11.02
N SER A 218 11.45 -6.46 -10.24
CA SER A 218 10.10 -6.86 -10.69
C SER A 218 9.25 -5.65 -11.07
N ASN A 219 9.35 -4.56 -10.31
CA ASN A 219 8.66 -3.31 -10.61
C ASN A 219 9.17 -2.67 -11.90
N TYR A 220 10.50 -2.69 -12.14
CA TYR A 220 11.06 -2.24 -13.42
C TYR A 220 10.52 -3.06 -14.59
N LEU A 221 10.43 -4.39 -14.43
CA LEU A 221 9.89 -5.26 -15.46
C LEU A 221 8.41 -4.98 -15.75
N SER A 222 7.58 -4.81 -14.71
CA SER A 222 6.15 -4.57 -14.93
C SER A 222 5.85 -3.18 -15.49
N THR A 223 6.62 -2.16 -15.12
CA THR A 223 6.34 -0.75 -15.46
C THR A 223 7.10 -0.26 -16.69
N ILE A 224 8.38 -0.60 -16.83
CA ILE A 224 9.25 -0.10 -17.90
C ILE A 224 9.31 -1.11 -19.06
N VAL A 225 9.61 -2.38 -18.77
CA VAL A 225 9.66 -3.42 -19.82
C VAL A 225 8.26 -3.76 -20.32
N SER A 226 7.30 -3.92 -19.41
CA SER A 226 5.93 -4.30 -19.68
C SER A 226 5.85 -5.59 -20.50
N ASN A 227 5.25 -5.57 -21.69
CA ASN A 227 5.11 -6.71 -22.60
C ASN A 227 6.22 -6.78 -23.67
N ARG A 228 7.27 -5.94 -23.60
CA ARG A 228 8.34 -5.90 -24.60
C ARG A 228 9.27 -7.10 -24.48
N ILE A 229 9.66 -7.64 -25.64
CA ILE A 229 10.74 -8.61 -25.73
C ILE A 229 12.05 -7.84 -25.83
N LEU A 230 12.99 -8.08 -24.92
CA LEU A 230 14.27 -7.39 -24.91
C LEU A 230 15.30 -8.12 -25.80
N PRO A 231 15.71 -7.53 -26.94
CA PRO A 231 16.76 -8.14 -27.77
C PRO A 231 18.11 -8.13 -27.06
N LYS A 232 18.90 -9.18 -27.27
CA LYS A 232 20.25 -9.33 -26.71
C LYS A 232 21.31 -8.81 -27.69
N PRO A 233 22.46 -8.30 -27.21
CA PRO A 233 22.91 -8.20 -25.82
C PRO A 233 22.20 -7.09 -25.02
N ILE A 234 22.02 -7.34 -23.71
CA ILE A 234 21.38 -6.41 -22.77
C ILE A 234 22.45 -5.87 -21.82
N VAL A 235 22.61 -4.55 -21.76
CA VAL A 235 23.52 -3.87 -20.82
C VAL A 235 22.76 -3.20 -19.69
N PHE A 236 23.34 -3.19 -18.49
CA PHE A 236 22.83 -2.48 -17.33
C PHE A 236 23.82 -1.37 -16.90
N ILE A 237 23.36 -0.12 -16.96
CA ILE A 237 24.16 1.09 -16.72
C ILE A 237 23.51 1.99 -15.64
N GLY A 238 24.26 3.01 -15.20
CA GLY A 238 23.84 3.96 -14.18
C GLY A 238 24.36 3.63 -12.78
N GLY A 239 24.12 4.53 -11.82
CA GLY A 239 24.64 4.41 -10.47
C GLY A 239 24.18 3.14 -9.74
N LEU A 240 22.98 2.63 -10.04
CA LEU A 240 22.43 1.46 -9.37
C LEU A 240 23.13 0.14 -9.79
N ALA A 241 23.86 0.14 -10.91
CA ALA A 241 24.69 -1.00 -11.30
C ALA A 241 25.89 -1.21 -10.34
N LEU A 242 26.23 -0.24 -9.47
CA LEU A 242 27.15 -0.45 -8.34
C LEU A 242 26.60 -1.43 -7.29
N ASN A 243 25.27 -1.60 -7.24
CA ASN A 243 24.61 -2.44 -6.24
C ASN A 243 24.52 -3.89 -6.71
N GLN A 244 25.36 -4.75 -6.13
CA GLN A 244 25.42 -6.17 -6.49
C GLN A 244 24.10 -6.93 -6.27
N LEU A 245 23.28 -6.55 -5.28
CA LEU A 245 21.96 -7.16 -5.09
C LEU A 245 21.02 -6.82 -6.24
N GLN A 246 21.05 -5.58 -6.72
CA GLN A 246 20.23 -5.17 -7.85
C GLN A 246 20.69 -5.88 -9.14
N VAL A 247 22.00 -5.99 -9.37
CA VAL A 247 22.55 -6.74 -10.51
C VAL A 247 22.10 -8.21 -10.46
N ASN A 248 22.16 -8.84 -9.28
CA ASN A 248 21.71 -10.22 -9.10
C ASN A 248 20.20 -10.37 -9.34
N ALA A 249 19.40 -9.40 -8.89
CA ALA A 249 17.96 -9.39 -9.13
C ALA A 249 17.61 -9.26 -10.63
N PHE A 250 18.33 -8.44 -11.41
CA PHE A 250 18.14 -8.44 -12.86
C PHE A 250 18.64 -9.71 -13.51
N ARG A 251 19.75 -10.29 -13.05
CA ARG A 251 20.27 -11.56 -13.59
C ARG A 251 19.34 -12.74 -13.38
N SER A 252 18.47 -12.73 -12.35
CA SER A 252 17.43 -13.76 -12.23
C SER A 252 16.37 -13.70 -13.34
N HIS A 253 16.24 -12.56 -14.02
CA HIS A 253 15.36 -12.39 -15.18
C HIS A 253 16.11 -12.43 -16.51
N PHE A 254 17.34 -11.91 -16.54
CA PHE A 254 18.22 -11.83 -17.71
C PHE A 254 19.60 -12.46 -17.38
N PRO A 255 19.77 -13.78 -17.51
CA PRO A 255 21.02 -14.46 -17.13
C PRO A 255 22.28 -13.91 -17.82
N ASP A 256 22.14 -13.44 -19.07
CA ASP A 256 23.23 -12.90 -19.89
C ASP A 256 23.41 -11.38 -19.76
N LEU A 257 22.89 -10.76 -18.67
CA LEU A 257 23.00 -9.32 -18.44
C LEU A 257 24.46 -8.87 -18.30
N ILE A 258 24.85 -7.89 -19.11
CA ILE A 258 26.19 -7.30 -19.13
C ILE A 258 26.20 -6.02 -18.29
N VAL A 259 27.21 -5.86 -17.43
CA VAL A 259 27.49 -4.59 -16.73
C VAL A 259 28.85 -4.09 -17.25
N PRO A 260 28.87 -3.10 -18.17
CA PRO A 260 30.10 -2.70 -18.86
C PRO A 260 31.04 -1.93 -17.93
N ARG A 261 32.38 -2.04 -18.08
CA ARG A 261 33.36 -1.50 -17.11
C ARG A 261 33.12 -0.04 -16.63
N HIS A 262 32.69 0.85 -17.52
CA HIS A 262 32.47 2.27 -17.25
C HIS A 262 30.97 2.62 -17.07
N PHE A 263 30.20 1.69 -16.50
CA PHE A 263 28.73 1.75 -16.40
C PHE A 263 28.17 2.99 -15.68
N THR A 264 28.94 3.68 -14.83
CA THR A 264 28.50 4.92 -14.16
C THR A 264 28.75 6.18 -14.98
N SER A 265 29.69 6.13 -15.93
CA SER A 265 30.16 7.30 -16.69
C SER A 265 29.67 7.32 -18.13
N VAL A 266 28.73 6.45 -18.49
CA VAL A 266 28.24 6.26 -19.87
C VAL A 266 27.72 7.57 -20.48
N GLY A 267 26.93 8.35 -19.73
CA GLY A 267 26.45 9.66 -20.18
C GLY A 267 27.60 10.64 -20.45
N ALA A 268 28.57 10.70 -19.55
CA ALA A 268 29.76 11.54 -19.71
C ALA A 268 30.60 11.13 -20.94
N ILE A 269 30.74 9.81 -21.20
CA ILE A 269 31.42 9.28 -22.39
C ILE A 269 30.69 9.70 -23.66
N GLY A 270 29.37 9.51 -23.72
CA GLY A 270 28.58 9.85 -24.89
C GLY A 270 28.61 11.34 -25.22
N VAL A 271 28.49 12.22 -24.22
CA VAL A 271 28.51 13.67 -24.48
C VAL A 271 29.89 14.17 -24.92
N ALA A 272 30.97 13.56 -24.42
CA ALA A 272 32.33 13.84 -24.89
C ALA A 272 32.53 13.38 -26.35
N LEU A 273 32.05 12.18 -26.70
CA LEU A 273 32.08 11.66 -28.07
C LEU A 273 31.27 12.54 -29.02
N GLN A 274 30.07 12.96 -28.60
CA GLN A 274 29.20 13.84 -29.38
C GLN A 274 29.84 15.21 -29.64
N ALA A 275 30.45 15.81 -28.61
CA ALA A 275 31.16 17.08 -28.75
C ALA A 275 32.34 16.97 -29.75
N LYS A 276 33.06 15.84 -29.72
CA LYS A 276 34.12 15.53 -30.67
C LYS A 276 33.59 15.34 -32.10
N GLU A 277 32.55 14.54 -32.30
CA GLU A 277 31.98 14.26 -33.62
C GLU A 277 31.35 15.50 -34.25
N SER A 278 30.75 16.37 -33.43
CA SER A 278 30.16 17.64 -33.85
C SER A 278 31.20 18.76 -34.01
N GLY A 279 32.49 18.48 -33.77
CA GLY A 279 33.57 19.48 -33.94
C GLY A 279 33.49 20.66 -32.97
N ILE A 280 32.87 20.49 -31.81
CA ILE A 280 32.66 21.55 -30.82
C ILE A 280 34.01 22.07 -30.32
N VAL A 281 34.12 23.39 -30.22
CA VAL A 281 35.23 24.08 -29.57
C VAL A 281 34.68 25.15 -28.64
N ASN A 282 34.93 25.04 -27.34
CA ASN A 282 34.53 26.04 -26.35
C ASN A 282 35.60 26.18 -25.25
N LYS A 283 35.62 27.36 -24.60
CA LYS A 283 36.51 27.68 -23.48
C LYS A 283 35.69 28.39 -22.39
N PRO A 284 34.89 27.64 -21.61
CA PRO A 284 33.99 28.22 -20.62
C PRO A 284 34.75 28.97 -19.51
N ASN A 285 34.15 30.05 -18.99
CA ASN A 285 34.75 30.89 -17.95
C ASN A 285 34.51 30.30 -16.55
N LEU A 286 35.54 29.68 -15.96
CA LEU A 286 35.42 29.04 -14.64
C LEU A 286 35.15 30.04 -13.49
N ARG A 287 35.43 31.34 -13.66
CA ARG A 287 35.13 32.37 -12.64
C ARG A 287 33.63 32.64 -12.49
N GLU A 288 32.87 32.49 -13.58
CA GLU A 288 31.41 32.62 -13.52
C GLU A 288 30.83 31.52 -12.63
N LEU A 289 31.35 30.29 -12.73
CA LEU A 289 30.92 29.17 -11.90
C LEU A 289 31.20 29.37 -10.40
N GLN A 290 32.28 30.07 -10.04
CA GLN A 290 32.60 30.44 -8.65
C GLN A 290 31.69 31.54 -8.08
N SER A 291 31.24 32.49 -8.92
CA SER A 291 30.32 33.55 -8.51
C SER A 291 28.88 33.05 -8.25
N LEU A 292 28.53 31.86 -8.75
CA LEU A 292 27.19 31.26 -8.62
C LEU A 292 26.88 30.80 -7.20
N THR A 293 27.88 30.33 -6.44
CA THR A 293 27.69 29.92 -5.05
C THR A 293 27.28 31.08 -4.12
N GLU A 294 27.37 32.34 -4.58
CA GLU A 294 27.24 33.53 -3.73
C GLU A 294 25.94 34.34 -3.93
N LYS A 295 25.17 34.14 -5.01
CA LYS A 295 23.96 34.96 -5.31
C LYS A 295 22.73 34.13 -5.72
N GLY A 296 21.88 33.76 -4.77
CA GLY A 296 20.54 33.23 -5.05
C GLY A 296 19.52 34.35 -5.32
N THR A 297 18.90 34.38 -6.51
CA THR A 297 17.94 35.42 -6.92
C THR A 297 16.76 34.82 -7.70
N SER A 298 15.85 34.15 -7.01
CA SER A 298 14.57 33.69 -7.60
C SER A 298 13.40 34.17 -6.73
N SER A 299 12.32 34.67 -7.35
CA SER A 299 11.09 35.04 -6.63
C SER A 299 10.18 33.82 -6.47
N PHE A 300 9.84 33.45 -5.23
CA PHE A 300 8.96 32.33 -4.92
C PHE A 300 7.54 32.80 -4.59
N PHE A 301 6.53 31.96 -4.83
CA PHE A 301 5.18 32.20 -4.31
C PHE A 301 5.17 32.04 -2.80
N SER A 302 4.70 33.05 -2.07
CA SER A 302 4.69 33.06 -0.60
C SER A 302 3.32 32.67 -0.03
N ALA A 303 3.32 31.92 1.07
CA ALA A 303 2.16 31.69 1.93
C ALA A 303 2.14 32.73 3.09
N PRO A 304 1.02 32.88 3.82
CA PRO A 304 0.95 33.76 4.99
C PRO A 304 1.98 33.38 6.06
N ARG A 305 2.39 34.34 6.87
CA ARG A 305 3.29 34.09 8.01
C ARG A 305 2.62 33.18 9.04
N LEU A 306 3.37 32.21 9.57
CA LEU A 306 2.92 31.33 10.65
C LEU A 306 2.86 32.10 11.97
N GLN A 307 1.66 32.19 12.55
CA GLN A 307 1.40 32.77 13.86
C GLN A 307 0.21 32.10 14.52
N LEU A 308 0.21 32.07 15.85
CA LEU A 308 -0.83 31.43 16.65
C LEU A 308 -1.64 32.52 17.36
N VAL A 309 -2.91 32.69 17.02
CA VAL A 309 -3.76 33.81 17.48
C VAL A 309 -5.00 33.30 18.22
N LYS A 310 -5.64 32.23 17.72
CA LYS A 310 -6.92 31.69 18.21
C LYS A 310 -6.75 30.46 19.09
N THR A 311 -5.66 29.73 18.92
CA THR A 311 -5.36 28.50 19.65
C THR A 311 -4.59 28.80 20.93
N ASP A 312 -4.99 28.22 22.06
CA ASP A 312 -4.15 28.21 23.27
C ASP A 312 -3.21 27.00 23.20
N PHE A 313 -1.90 27.26 23.25
CA PHE A 313 -0.87 26.22 23.13
C PHE A 313 -0.18 25.99 24.48
N PRO A 314 -0.28 24.79 25.08
CA PRO A 314 0.40 24.50 26.34
C PRO A 314 1.93 24.49 26.15
N GLU A 315 2.62 25.49 26.69
CA GLU A 315 4.09 25.61 26.65
C GLU A 315 4.81 24.53 27.49
N ASP A 316 4.13 23.95 28.49
CA ASP A 316 4.66 22.85 29.31
C ASP A 316 3.79 21.60 29.18
N ASN A 317 4.47 20.46 29.02
CA ASN A 317 3.87 19.13 28.90
C ASN A 317 4.27 18.17 30.04
N ARG A 318 4.88 18.66 31.13
CA ARG A 318 5.25 17.86 32.30
C ARG A 318 4.04 17.46 33.14
N VAL A 319 4.07 16.24 33.67
CA VAL A 319 3.07 15.76 34.63
C VAL A 319 3.30 16.42 35.99
N ARG A 320 2.24 16.89 36.64
CA ARG A 320 2.34 17.48 37.98
C ARG A 320 2.73 16.39 38.98
N ARG A 321 3.78 16.65 39.78
CA ARG A 321 4.18 15.75 40.86
C ARG A 321 3.06 15.66 41.89
N GLN A 322 2.62 14.43 42.18
CA GLN A 322 1.69 14.15 43.26
C GLN A 322 2.39 14.39 44.62
N PRO A 323 1.69 14.91 45.65
CA PRO A 323 2.21 14.94 47.01
C PRO A 323 2.52 13.51 47.50
N LYS A 324 3.60 13.32 48.27
CA LYS A 324 3.88 12.02 48.91
C LYS A 324 2.71 11.65 49.83
N ARG A 325 1.93 10.63 49.45
CA ARG A 325 0.85 10.06 50.26
C ARG A 325 1.36 8.85 51.04
N THR A 326 0.78 8.62 52.22
CA THR A 326 0.96 7.39 53.00
C THR A 326 0.05 6.30 52.43
N GLY A 327 0.57 5.48 51.51
CA GLY A 327 -0.13 4.33 50.91
C GLY A 327 0.00 4.26 49.38
N ARG A 328 -0.28 3.08 48.80
CA ARG A 328 -0.25 2.88 47.34
C ARG A 328 -1.45 3.57 46.68
N ILE A 329 -1.20 4.30 45.61
CA ILE A 329 -2.22 5.00 44.82
C ILE A 329 -2.89 3.98 43.88
N PRO A 330 -4.22 3.74 43.99
CA PRO A 330 -4.94 2.93 43.02
C PRO A 330 -4.89 3.61 41.65
N ALA A 331 -4.39 2.89 40.63
CA ALA A 331 -4.14 3.46 39.33
C ALA A 331 -4.54 2.52 38.18
N PHE A 332 -4.82 3.09 37.01
CA PHE A 332 -5.18 2.36 35.79
C PHE A 332 -4.16 2.71 34.70
N LEU A 333 -3.64 1.69 34.03
CA LEU A 333 -2.59 1.82 33.04
C LEU A 333 -3.17 1.59 31.65
N GLY A 334 -3.09 2.59 30.79
CA GLY A 334 -3.34 2.42 29.36
C GLY A 334 -2.03 2.44 28.61
N ILE A 335 -1.87 1.51 27.66
CA ILE A 335 -0.70 1.44 26.79
C ILE A 335 -1.18 1.51 25.34
N ASP A 336 -0.68 2.49 24.60
CA ASP A 336 -0.93 2.66 23.16
C ASP A 336 0.29 2.16 22.40
N ILE A 337 0.12 1.07 21.65
CA ILE A 337 1.17 0.39 20.90
C ILE A 337 0.98 0.69 19.42
N GLY A 338 1.44 1.86 18.99
CA GLY A 338 1.47 2.23 17.58
C GLY A 338 2.58 1.52 16.80
N SER A 339 2.55 1.67 15.48
CA SER A 339 3.56 1.11 14.56
C SER A 339 4.93 1.78 14.72
N THR A 340 4.93 3.09 15.01
CA THR A 340 6.16 3.89 15.19
C THR A 340 6.48 4.13 16.65
N THR A 341 5.47 4.26 17.51
CA THR A 341 5.65 4.66 18.90
C THR A 341 4.78 3.88 19.86
N THR A 342 5.35 3.51 21.00
CA THR A 342 4.68 2.87 22.11
C THR A 342 4.65 3.86 23.28
N LYS A 343 3.48 4.02 23.88
CA LYS A 343 3.22 5.05 24.89
C LYS A 343 2.42 4.46 26.03
N TYR A 344 2.55 5.03 27.23
CA TYR A 344 1.59 4.77 28.30
C TYR A 344 1.13 6.04 28.99
N ALA A 345 -0.06 5.95 29.56
CA ALA A 345 -0.59 6.89 30.53
C ALA A 345 -1.06 6.11 31.76
N LEU A 346 -0.57 6.49 32.93
CA LEU A 346 -1.05 6.00 34.22
C LEU A 346 -1.98 7.05 34.83
N ILE A 347 -3.22 6.67 35.14
CA ILE A 347 -4.22 7.56 35.74
C ILE A 347 -4.61 7.11 37.15
N ASN A 348 -4.96 8.06 38.01
CA ASN A 348 -5.58 7.78 39.31
C ASN A 348 -7.11 7.59 39.19
N LYS A 349 -7.79 7.38 40.33
CA LYS A 349 -9.26 7.23 40.37
C LYS A 349 -9.99 8.46 39.85
N GLU A 350 -9.42 9.64 40.03
CA GLU A 350 -9.95 10.94 39.59
C GLU A 350 -9.63 11.24 38.11
N ARG A 351 -9.14 10.25 37.34
CA ARG A 351 -8.78 10.36 35.92
C ARG A 351 -7.72 11.42 35.61
N GLN A 352 -6.85 11.69 36.57
CA GLN A 352 -5.68 12.55 36.38
C GLN A 352 -4.48 11.69 35.98
N ILE A 353 -3.75 12.11 34.95
CA ILE A 353 -2.49 11.48 34.55
C ILE A 353 -1.45 11.74 35.65
N ILE A 354 -0.91 10.67 36.24
CA ILE A 354 0.09 10.72 37.32
C ILE A 354 1.49 10.32 36.83
N ASP A 355 1.59 9.58 35.73
CA ASP A 355 2.84 9.34 35.00
C ASP A 355 2.53 8.99 33.55
N LYS A 356 3.50 9.25 32.68
CA LYS A 356 3.40 8.93 31.26
C LYS A 356 4.79 8.77 30.66
N GLU A 357 4.86 8.07 29.54
CA GLU A 357 6.09 7.98 28.77
C GLU A 357 5.76 7.74 27.29
N TYR A 358 6.63 8.22 26.42
CA TYR A 358 6.54 8.11 24.97
C TYR A 358 7.86 7.56 24.44
N ARG A 359 7.84 6.44 23.72
CA ARG A 359 9.04 5.82 23.14
C ARG A 359 8.78 5.39 21.69
N GLN A 360 9.84 5.32 20.90
CA GLN A 360 9.77 4.71 19.56
C GLN A 360 9.69 3.19 19.69
N THR A 361 8.80 2.56 18.92
CA THR A 361 8.55 1.10 18.94
C THR A 361 9.67 0.32 18.27
N MET A 362 10.33 0.90 17.25
CA MET A 362 11.46 0.29 16.51
C MET A 362 11.18 -1.16 16.02
N GLY A 363 9.94 -1.46 15.66
CA GLY A 363 9.51 -2.80 15.25
C GLY A 363 9.51 -3.86 16.35
N LYS A 364 9.72 -3.46 17.61
CA LYS A 364 9.92 -4.33 18.78
C LYS A 364 8.89 -4.02 19.88
N PRO A 365 7.57 -4.21 19.62
CA PRO A 365 6.51 -3.74 20.51
C PRO A 365 6.59 -4.32 21.93
N ILE A 366 7.00 -5.59 22.09
CA ILE A 366 7.08 -6.20 23.42
C ILE A 366 8.31 -5.71 24.18
N GLU A 367 9.50 -5.71 23.57
CA GLU A 367 10.72 -5.22 24.21
C GLU A 367 10.56 -3.77 24.68
N VAL A 368 10.00 -2.90 23.82
CA VAL A 368 9.74 -1.50 24.18
C VAL A 368 8.72 -1.38 25.31
N THR A 369 7.70 -2.25 25.33
CA THR A 369 6.76 -2.31 26.46
C THR A 369 7.45 -2.72 27.75
N GLN A 370 8.35 -3.70 27.73
CA GLN A 370 9.14 -4.09 28.89
C GLN A 370 9.99 -2.93 29.41
N ASP A 371 10.64 -2.17 28.51
CA ASP A 371 11.42 -1.00 28.89
C ASP A 371 10.57 0.12 29.48
N LEU A 372 9.38 0.36 28.93
CA LEU A 372 8.40 1.30 29.49
C LEU A 372 7.96 0.90 30.90
N LEU A 373 7.72 -0.40 31.13
CA LEU A 373 7.37 -0.92 32.45
C LEU A 373 8.56 -0.81 33.43
N LYS A 374 9.81 -1.01 32.99
CA LYS A 374 11.01 -0.76 33.82
C LYS A 374 11.07 0.70 34.26
N VAL A 375 10.82 1.64 33.34
CA VAL A 375 10.78 3.08 33.65
C VAL A 375 9.67 3.39 34.65
N LEU A 376 8.47 2.88 34.43
CA LEU A 376 7.34 3.07 35.34
C LEU A 376 7.62 2.52 36.74
N LYS A 377 8.16 1.29 36.81
CA LYS A 377 8.55 0.65 38.06
C LYS A 377 9.60 1.48 38.81
N GLY A 378 10.63 1.95 38.11
CA GLY A 378 11.68 2.77 38.70
C GLY A 378 11.19 4.12 39.23
N ARG A 379 10.17 4.72 38.60
CA ARG A 379 9.59 6.00 39.03
C ARG A 379 8.57 5.87 40.15
N LEU A 380 7.65 4.91 40.04
CA LEU A 380 6.44 4.84 40.87
C LEU A 380 6.08 3.44 41.38
N GLY A 381 6.82 2.38 41.07
CA GLY A 381 6.40 0.99 41.27
C GLY A 381 5.89 0.64 42.67
N GLU A 382 6.58 1.08 43.73
CA GLU A 382 6.15 0.85 45.12
C GLU A 382 5.03 1.79 45.59
N GLN A 383 4.80 2.89 44.86
CA GLN A 383 3.82 3.93 45.20
C GLN A 383 2.46 3.70 44.53
N VAL A 384 2.33 2.78 43.57
CA VAL A 384 1.10 2.56 42.79
C VAL A 384 0.60 1.13 42.92
N ASP A 385 -0.72 0.97 42.85
CA ASP A 385 -1.45 -0.29 42.84
C ASP A 385 -2.30 -0.35 41.56
N ILE A 386 -1.86 -1.13 40.57
CA ILE A 386 -2.52 -1.21 39.26
C ILE A 386 -3.82 -2.01 39.39
N LYS A 387 -4.95 -1.31 39.24
CA LYS A 387 -6.31 -1.87 39.29
C LYS A 387 -6.85 -2.32 37.94
N GLY A 388 -6.23 -1.90 36.84
CA GLY A 388 -6.58 -2.38 35.52
C GLY A 388 -5.58 -1.95 34.47
N VAL A 389 -5.40 -2.80 33.45
CA VAL A 389 -4.54 -2.53 32.29
C VAL A 389 -5.34 -2.61 31.01
N ALA A 390 -5.22 -1.57 30.18
CA ALA A 390 -5.77 -1.54 28.84
C ALA A 390 -4.65 -1.42 27.80
N THR A 391 -4.89 -2.02 26.63
CA THR A 391 -4.01 -1.85 25.46
C THR A 391 -4.79 -1.34 24.25
N THR A 392 -4.16 -0.46 23.47
CA THR A 392 -4.71 0.12 22.24
C THR A 392 -3.62 0.32 21.18
N GLY A 393 -3.97 0.82 20.00
CA GLY A 393 -3.07 0.95 18.84
C GLY A 393 -2.95 -0.32 18.00
N SER A 394 -2.04 -0.32 17.02
CA SER A 394 -1.84 -1.42 16.06
C SER A 394 -1.27 -2.70 16.69
N GLY A 395 -0.45 -2.59 17.73
CA GLY A 395 0.16 -3.71 18.45
C GLY A 395 -0.60 -4.12 19.71
N ARG A 396 -1.81 -3.58 19.92
CA ARG A 396 -2.64 -3.77 21.11
C ARG A 396 -2.85 -5.22 21.47
N MET A 397 -3.07 -6.05 20.46
CA MET A 397 -3.41 -7.45 20.63
C MET A 397 -2.19 -8.22 21.17
N VAL A 398 -1.00 -8.03 20.57
CA VAL A 398 0.27 -8.68 20.98
C VAL A 398 0.63 -8.33 22.41
N VAL A 399 0.63 -7.04 22.70
CA VAL A 399 1.02 -6.55 24.03
C VAL A 399 -0.07 -6.83 25.06
N GLY A 400 -1.33 -6.78 24.68
CA GLY A 400 -2.45 -7.17 25.53
C GLY A 400 -2.35 -8.63 25.98
N ASP A 401 -2.02 -9.53 25.06
CA ASP A 401 -1.77 -10.94 25.37
C ASP A 401 -0.57 -11.14 26.31
N PHE A 402 0.54 -10.47 25.99
CA PHE A 402 1.77 -10.49 26.76
C PHE A 402 1.56 -10.03 28.20
N LEU A 403 0.83 -8.94 28.41
CA LEU A 403 0.54 -8.36 29.72
C LEU A 403 -0.62 -9.05 30.46
N ASN A 404 -1.46 -9.80 29.75
CA ASN A 404 -2.79 -10.19 30.23
C ASN A 404 -3.67 -8.95 30.54
N ALA A 405 -3.80 -8.05 29.58
CA ALA A 405 -4.60 -6.83 29.74
C ALA A 405 -6.09 -7.15 29.99
N ASP A 406 -6.72 -6.39 30.89
CA ASP A 406 -8.14 -6.53 31.23
C ASP A 406 -9.07 -6.04 30.10
N LEU A 407 -8.54 -5.16 29.25
CA LEU A 407 -9.23 -4.57 28.13
C LEU A 407 -8.28 -4.36 26.94
N ILE A 408 -8.72 -4.77 25.77
CA ILE A 408 -8.06 -4.46 24.51
C ILE A 408 -9.09 -3.73 23.65
N ILE A 409 -8.81 -2.49 23.28
CA ILE A 409 -9.72 -1.64 22.49
C ILE A 409 -9.00 -1.00 21.32
N ASP A 410 -9.73 -0.72 20.25
CA ASP A 410 -9.20 0.01 19.12
C ASP A 410 -8.85 1.47 19.51
N GLU A 411 -7.98 2.07 18.70
CA GLU A 411 -7.44 3.40 18.95
C GLU A 411 -8.44 4.53 18.68
N ILE A 412 -9.41 4.32 17.78
CA ILE A 412 -10.44 5.33 17.48
C ILE A 412 -11.33 5.51 18.71
N THR A 413 -11.80 4.41 19.30
CA THR A 413 -12.56 4.40 20.54
C THR A 413 -11.75 4.98 21.69
N ALA A 414 -10.47 4.61 21.82
CA ALA A 414 -9.61 5.13 22.88
C ALA A 414 -9.41 6.66 22.75
N HIS A 415 -9.05 7.16 21.57
CA HIS A 415 -8.87 8.59 21.31
C HIS A 415 -10.17 9.37 21.52
N ALA A 416 -11.31 8.88 20.98
CA ALA A 416 -12.60 9.52 21.15
C ALA A 416 -13.00 9.60 22.63
N ARG A 417 -12.84 8.52 23.39
CA ARG A 417 -13.16 8.51 24.82
C ARG A 417 -12.29 9.49 25.61
N GLY A 418 -10.98 9.53 25.31
CA GLY A 418 -10.04 10.46 25.93
C GLY A 418 -10.35 11.93 25.59
N ALA A 419 -10.77 12.21 24.35
CA ALA A 419 -11.12 13.56 23.91
C ALA A 419 -12.40 14.06 24.59
N VAL A 420 -13.45 13.22 24.64
CA VAL A 420 -14.73 13.52 25.32
C VAL A 420 -14.54 13.76 26.82
N GLU A 421 -13.59 13.08 27.46
CA GLU A 421 -13.27 13.34 28.87
C GLU A 421 -12.71 14.75 29.10
N ILE A 422 -11.93 15.25 28.14
CA ILE A 422 -11.32 16.59 28.21
C ILE A 422 -12.35 17.66 27.85
N ASP A 423 -13.10 17.45 26.77
CA ASP A 423 -14.12 18.37 26.30
C ASP A 423 -15.31 17.59 25.68
N PRO A 424 -16.46 17.52 26.38
CA PRO A 424 -17.65 16.84 25.87
C PRO A 424 -18.26 17.47 24.61
N GLN A 425 -17.89 18.72 24.28
CA GLN A 425 -18.37 19.42 23.09
C GLN A 425 -17.55 19.10 21.85
N ILE A 426 -16.52 18.25 21.97
CA ILE A 426 -15.68 17.90 20.83
C ILE A 426 -16.49 17.20 19.73
N ASP A 427 -16.37 17.72 18.51
CA ASP A 427 -17.08 17.18 17.34
C ASP A 427 -16.12 16.63 16.27
N THR A 428 -14.85 17.05 16.32
CA THR A 428 -13.84 16.70 15.33
C THR A 428 -12.50 16.46 16.01
N ILE A 429 -11.87 15.34 15.71
CA ILE A 429 -10.49 15.06 16.11
C ILE A 429 -9.63 14.95 14.86
N PHE A 430 -8.57 15.76 14.83
CA PHE A 430 -7.44 15.55 13.95
C PHE A 430 -6.34 14.85 14.74
N GLU A 431 -5.94 13.66 14.30
CA GLU A 431 -4.80 12.95 14.87
C GLU A 431 -3.78 12.73 13.76
N ILE A 432 -2.56 13.24 13.95
CA ILE A 432 -1.46 12.97 13.04
C ILE A 432 -0.44 12.11 13.77
N GLY A 433 -0.44 10.82 13.44
CA GLY A 433 0.49 9.84 13.97
C GLY A 433 1.86 9.87 13.28
N GLY A 434 2.66 8.84 13.55
CA GLY A 434 3.96 8.65 12.90
C GLY A 434 3.84 8.25 11.44
N GLN A 435 2.98 7.27 11.11
CA GLN A 435 2.83 6.73 9.74
C GLN A 435 1.43 6.85 9.17
N ASP A 436 0.47 7.02 10.05
CA ASP A 436 -0.94 7.20 9.74
C ASP A 436 -1.40 8.52 10.37
N SER A 437 -2.56 8.95 9.93
CA SER A 437 -3.22 10.17 10.34
C SER A 437 -4.70 9.91 10.20
N LYS A 438 -5.45 10.36 11.19
CA LYS A 438 -6.84 9.99 11.40
C LYS A 438 -7.69 11.23 11.52
N TYR A 439 -8.87 11.13 10.94
CA TYR A 439 -9.97 12.04 11.17
C TYR A 439 -11.03 11.26 11.95
N ILE A 440 -11.57 11.84 13.02
CA ILE A 440 -12.68 11.25 13.77
C ILE A 440 -13.77 12.31 13.94
N SER A 441 -14.97 12.02 13.47
CA SER A 441 -16.17 12.79 13.76
C SER A 441 -16.86 12.22 14.99
N ILE A 442 -17.16 13.09 15.95
CA ILE A 442 -17.86 12.74 17.18
C ILE A 442 -19.25 13.35 17.14
N SER A 443 -20.26 12.54 17.44
CA SER A 443 -21.65 12.96 17.60
C SER A 443 -22.21 12.36 18.88
N ASN A 444 -22.82 13.20 19.71
CA ASN A 444 -23.37 12.79 21.00
C ASN A 444 -22.37 12.00 21.86
N THR A 445 -21.10 12.43 21.91
CA THR A 445 -19.98 11.78 22.65
C THR A 445 -19.53 10.41 22.09
N TYR A 446 -20.07 9.96 20.97
CA TYR A 446 -19.66 8.72 20.30
C TYR A 446 -19.01 9.00 18.94
N PRO A 447 -17.98 8.22 18.54
CA PRO A 447 -17.44 8.31 17.20
C PRO A 447 -18.52 7.90 16.18
N LEU A 448 -18.88 8.82 15.28
CA LEU A 448 -19.89 8.63 14.24
C LEU A 448 -19.27 8.20 12.91
N ASP A 449 -18.14 8.80 12.57
CA ASP A 449 -17.41 8.57 11.33
C ASP A 449 -15.92 8.71 11.61
N PHE A 450 -15.10 8.00 10.87
CA PHE A 450 -13.66 8.16 10.93
C PHE A 450 -13.02 7.85 9.58
N ASP A 451 -11.87 8.43 9.33
CA ASP A 451 -11.02 8.05 8.20
C ASP A 451 -9.57 7.98 8.65
N MET A 452 -8.77 7.22 7.92
CA MET A 452 -7.35 7.05 8.19
C MET A 452 -6.58 6.89 6.89
N ASN A 453 -5.51 7.65 6.70
CA ASN A 453 -4.57 7.33 5.61
C ASN A 453 -3.73 6.10 5.99
N LYS A 454 -3.98 4.98 5.32
CA LYS A 454 -3.18 3.75 5.52
C LYS A 454 -1.92 3.70 4.66
N VAL A 455 -1.90 4.49 3.58
CA VAL A 455 -0.98 4.30 2.45
C VAL A 455 -0.04 5.47 2.24
N CYS A 456 -0.34 6.67 2.76
CA CYS A 456 0.38 7.89 2.41
C CYS A 456 1.18 8.47 3.59
N ALA A 457 2.50 8.56 3.47
CA ALA A 457 3.36 9.22 4.45
C ALA A 457 3.29 10.75 4.34
N ALA A 458 2.78 11.29 3.23
CA ALA A 458 2.56 12.73 3.08
C ALA A 458 1.50 13.18 4.09
N GLY A 459 1.88 14.13 4.93
CA GLY A 459 1.03 14.62 6.02
C GLY A 459 1.25 13.94 7.38
N THR A 460 2.24 13.05 7.54
CA THR A 460 2.48 12.31 8.80
C THR A 460 3.69 12.83 9.59
N GLY A 461 3.78 12.46 10.87
CA GLY A 461 4.91 12.84 11.73
C GLY A 461 6.26 12.22 11.34
N SER A 462 6.27 11.02 10.72
CA SER A 462 7.54 10.42 10.27
C SER A 462 8.16 11.17 9.09
N PHE A 463 7.34 11.77 8.24
CA PHE A 463 7.79 12.62 7.15
C PHE A 463 8.49 13.88 7.65
N LEU A 464 7.88 14.55 8.64
CA LEU A 464 8.51 15.69 9.33
C LEU A 464 9.86 15.34 9.92
N HIS A 465 9.93 14.21 10.61
CA HIS A 465 11.16 13.77 11.26
C HIS A 465 12.25 13.44 10.24
N GLU A 466 11.91 12.76 9.13
CA GLU A 466 12.86 12.44 8.06
C GLU A 466 13.41 13.70 7.39
N LEU A 467 12.54 14.65 7.04
CA LEU A 467 12.99 15.92 6.45
C LEU A 467 13.79 16.74 7.44
N ALA A 468 13.39 16.84 8.70
CA ALA A 468 14.16 17.56 9.72
C ALA A 468 15.60 16.99 9.82
N ASN A 469 15.72 15.66 9.94
CA ASN A 469 17.02 14.99 10.02
C ASN A 469 17.88 15.18 8.76
N LYS A 470 17.29 15.08 7.55
CA LYS A 470 18.01 15.34 6.29
C LYS A 470 18.54 16.77 6.17
N ASN A 471 17.85 17.72 6.80
CA ASN A 471 18.29 19.12 6.86
C ASN A 471 19.18 19.41 8.08
N GLY A 472 19.50 18.41 8.91
CA GLY A 472 20.29 18.59 10.12
C GLY A 472 19.56 19.36 11.24
N ILE A 473 18.22 19.41 11.19
CA ILE A 473 17.37 20.16 12.12
C ILE A 473 16.79 19.20 13.16
N ASN A 474 16.87 19.56 14.45
CA ASN A 474 16.19 18.84 15.50
C ASN A 474 14.67 19.09 15.43
N ILE A 475 13.89 18.01 15.30
CA ILE A 475 12.43 18.12 15.23
C ILE A 475 11.82 18.70 16.52
N VAL A 476 12.49 18.52 17.67
CA VAL A 476 12.05 19.00 18.98
C VAL A 476 12.67 20.36 19.26
N GLY A 477 11.84 21.39 19.35
CA GLY A 477 12.27 22.78 19.62
C GLY A 477 12.75 23.51 18.37
N GLU A 478 13.88 23.10 17.80
CA GLU A 478 14.54 23.85 16.72
C GLU A 478 13.67 24.01 15.47
N PHE A 479 13.03 22.94 15.00
CA PHE A 479 12.19 22.99 13.79
C PHE A 479 11.07 24.04 13.86
N GLN A 480 10.35 24.12 14.99
CA GLN A 480 9.27 25.09 15.13
C GLN A 480 9.78 26.52 15.19
N ASP A 481 10.94 26.75 15.80
CA ASP A 481 11.52 28.08 15.96
C ASP A 481 11.99 28.61 14.59
N ILE A 482 12.63 27.73 13.78
CA ILE A 482 12.99 28.03 12.39
C ILE A 482 11.74 28.37 11.56
N ALA A 483 10.70 27.54 11.62
CA ALA A 483 9.46 27.75 10.86
C ALA A 483 8.76 29.07 11.24
N LEU A 484 8.64 29.37 12.53
CA LEU A 484 7.98 30.59 13.03
C LEU A 484 8.79 31.87 12.77
N SER A 485 10.10 31.74 12.53
CA SER A 485 10.97 32.87 12.15
C SER A 485 10.80 33.32 10.69
N SER A 486 10.13 32.54 9.84
CA SER A 486 9.91 32.90 8.44
C SER A 486 8.96 34.09 8.30
N GLU A 487 9.36 35.02 7.43
CA GLU A 487 8.51 36.16 7.04
C GLU A 487 7.76 35.89 5.73
N ASN A 488 8.34 35.09 4.83
CA ASN A 488 7.78 34.79 3.52
C ASN A 488 7.83 33.28 3.22
N PRO A 489 7.03 32.44 3.94
CA PRO A 489 7.03 30.99 3.73
C PRO A 489 6.85 30.60 2.27
N VAL A 490 7.67 29.69 1.74
CA VAL A 490 7.54 29.22 0.35
C VAL A 490 6.30 28.35 0.22
N ARG A 491 5.44 28.61 -0.76
CA ARG A 491 4.28 27.76 -1.04
C ARG A 491 4.73 26.49 -1.78
N LEU A 492 4.90 25.41 -1.03
CA LEU A 492 5.18 24.08 -1.59
C LEU A 492 3.90 23.46 -2.19
N THR A 493 4.07 22.53 -3.13
CA THR A 493 2.94 21.85 -3.75
C THR A 493 2.38 20.73 -2.85
N GLU A 494 1.06 20.50 -2.93
CA GLU A 494 0.33 19.48 -2.15
C GLU A 494 0.46 18.09 -2.78
N ARG A 495 1.70 17.61 -2.89
CA ARG A 495 2.05 16.34 -3.54
C ARG A 495 2.58 15.32 -2.54
N CYS A 496 2.86 14.12 -3.03
CA CYS A 496 3.53 13.06 -2.27
C CYS A 496 4.83 13.58 -1.64
N THR A 497 5.21 13.01 -0.49
CA THR A 497 6.48 13.25 0.22
C THR A 497 7.69 13.32 -0.69
N VAL A 498 7.80 12.41 -1.66
CA VAL A 498 8.91 12.35 -2.61
C VAL A 498 8.98 13.61 -3.49
N PHE A 499 7.84 14.14 -3.91
CA PHE A 499 7.78 15.37 -4.68
C PHE A 499 8.04 16.60 -3.82
N MET A 500 7.54 16.63 -2.58
CA MET A 500 7.83 17.71 -1.65
C MET A 500 9.33 17.79 -1.33
N GLU A 501 10.01 16.65 -1.19
CA GLU A 501 11.47 16.61 -1.03
C GLU A 501 12.18 17.17 -2.26
N SER A 502 11.73 16.78 -3.47
CA SER A 502 12.29 17.30 -4.73
C SER A 502 12.07 18.81 -4.86
N ASP A 503 10.89 19.31 -4.50
CA ASP A 503 10.56 20.74 -4.45
C ASP A 503 11.48 21.48 -3.47
N LEU A 504 11.71 20.93 -2.26
CA LEU A 504 12.61 21.53 -1.26
C LEU A 504 14.05 21.65 -1.79
N VAL A 505 14.57 20.59 -2.44
CA VAL A 505 15.91 20.61 -3.04
C VAL A 505 15.97 21.62 -4.18
N SER A 506 14.97 21.63 -5.07
CA SER A 506 14.90 22.55 -6.21
C SER A 506 14.84 24.00 -5.75
N TYR A 507 13.96 24.34 -4.79
CA TYR A 507 13.83 25.71 -4.30
C TYR A 507 15.05 26.17 -3.51
N ARG A 508 15.69 25.27 -2.74
CA ARG A 508 16.97 25.57 -2.09
C ARG A 508 18.07 25.89 -3.12
N GLN A 509 18.16 25.12 -4.20
CA GLN A 509 19.10 25.39 -5.30
C GLN A 509 18.80 26.71 -6.03
N GLN A 510 17.54 27.11 -6.10
CA GLN A 510 17.11 28.41 -6.64
C GLN A 510 17.36 29.58 -5.68
N GLY A 511 17.84 29.33 -4.45
CA GLY A 511 18.20 30.34 -3.45
C GLY A 511 17.15 30.61 -2.38
N ALA A 512 16.13 29.75 -2.20
CA ALA A 512 15.17 29.89 -1.11
C ALA A 512 15.85 29.76 0.26
N LYS A 513 15.46 30.62 1.21
CA LYS A 513 15.96 30.55 2.59
C LYS A 513 15.39 29.34 3.31
N GLU A 514 16.18 28.77 4.22
CA GLU A 514 15.80 27.58 4.97
C GLU A 514 14.54 27.79 5.81
N ASN A 515 14.44 28.91 6.54
CA ASN A 515 13.25 29.21 7.34
C ASN A 515 11.97 29.28 6.49
N ASP A 516 12.03 29.89 5.31
CA ASP A 516 10.90 29.97 4.39
C ASP A 516 10.49 28.60 3.83
N LEU A 517 11.46 27.71 3.57
CA LEU A 517 11.20 26.32 3.15
C LEU A 517 10.57 25.48 4.27
N ILE A 518 11.09 25.58 5.49
CA ILE A 518 10.57 24.84 6.66
C ILE A 518 9.16 25.33 7.04
N ALA A 519 8.89 26.63 6.95
CA ALA A 519 7.53 27.16 7.14
C ALA A 519 6.58 26.70 6.03
N GLY A 520 7.05 26.66 4.78
CA GLY A 520 6.32 26.09 3.64
C GLY A 520 5.95 24.62 3.85
N LEU A 521 6.85 23.85 4.47
CA LEU A 521 6.63 22.45 4.81
C LEU A 521 5.50 22.26 5.82
N CYS A 522 5.38 23.13 6.83
CA CYS A 522 4.25 23.10 7.77
C CYS A 522 2.90 23.24 7.05
N TYR A 523 2.79 24.19 6.10
CA TYR A 523 1.59 24.33 5.28
C TYR A 523 1.31 23.09 4.44
N ALA A 524 2.34 22.56 3.76
CA ALA A 524 2.19 21.39 2.89
C ALA A 524 1.66 20.16 3.64
N ILE A 525 2.04 19.98 4.91
CA ILE A 525 1.56 18.89 5.77
C ILE A 525 0.07 19.06 6.09
N VAL A 526 -0.33 20.28 6.47
CA VAL A 526 -1.72 20.59 6.79
C VAL A 526 -2.61 20.39 5.58
N TYR A 527 -2.24 20.92 4.41
CA TYR A 527 -3.00 20.72 3.19
C TYR A 527 -3.08 19.26 2.78
N ASN A 528 -1.97 18.51 2.86
CA ASN A 528 -1.99 17.07 2.60
C ASN A 528 -2.94 16.33 3.54
N TYR A 529 -2.92 16.64 4.84
CA TYR A 529 -3.83 16.03 5.82
C TYR A 529 -5.29 16.35 5.49
N LEU A 530 -5.62 17.63 5.25
CA LEU A 530 -6.98 18.06 4.92
C LEU A 530 -7.47 17.42 3.62
N ASN A 531 -6.66 17.38 2.57
CA ASN A 531 -7.09 16.88 1.27
C ASN A 531 -7.11 15.35 1.18
N ARG A 532 -6.21 14.65 1.90
CA ARG A 532 -6.07 13.19 1.80
C ARG A 532 -6.79 12.40 2.88
N VAL A 533 -6.91 12.94 4.09
CA VAL A 533 -7.54 12.26 5.24
C VAL A 533 -8.95 12.80 5.47
N VAL A 534 -9.09 14.13 5.56
CA VAL A 534 -10.40 14.74 5.80
C VAL A 534 -11.23 14.69 4.51
N GLY A 535 -10.64 15.06 3.37
CA GLY A 535 -11.31 15.11 2.07
C GLY A 535 -12.55 15.99 2.12
N ASN A 536 -13.69 15.47 1.68
CA ASN A 536 -14.97 16.17 1.69
C ASN A 536 -15.76 16.01 3.01
N LYS A 537 -15.15 15.46 4.07
CA LYS A 537 -15.84 15.29 5.36
C LYS A 537 -16.06 16.62 6.05
N LYS A 538 -17.13 16.67 6.86
CA LYS A 538 -17.51 17.87 7.60
C LYS A 538 -16.54 18.14 8.74
N ILE A 539 -15.73 19.18 8.62
CA ILE A 539 -14.98 19.72 9.76
C ILE A 539 -15.96 20.50 10.65
N GLY A 540 -16.11 20.08 11.91
CA GLY A 540 -16.97 20.74 12.88
C GLY A 540 -16.37 22.05 13.42
N ASP A 541 -16.91 22.50 14.55
CA ASP A 541 -16.55 23.77 15.18
C ASP A 541 -15.58 23.58 16.34
N ARG A 542 -15.70 22.46 17.08
CA ARG A 542 -14.82 22.14 18.21
C ARG A 542 -13.83 21.05 17.81
N ILE A 543 -12.68 21.48 17.30
CA ILE A 543 -11.64 20.64 16.70
C ILE A 543 -10.51 20.39 17.70
N MET A 544 -10.17 19.13 17.98
CA MET A 544 -9.03 18.75 18.81
C MET A 544 -7.90 18.23 17.94
N PHE A 545 -6.68 18.73 18.16
CA PHE A 545 -5.50 18.27 17.42
C PHE A 545 -4.55 17.46 18.30
N LEU A 546 -4.28 16.23 17.86
CA LEU A 546 -3.59 15.17 18.58
C LEU A 546 -2.42 14.58 17.78
N GLY A 547 -1.66 13.72 18.44
CA GLY A 547 -0.52 13.01 17.83
C GLY A 547 0.80 13.78 17.97
N GLY A 548 1.88 13.23 17.42
CA GLY A 548 3.24 13.79 17.57
C GLY A 548 3.37 15.23 17.04
N PRO A 549 2.95 15.52 15.79
CA PRO A 549 3.03 16.86 15.19
C PRO A 549 2.24 17.94 15.91
N SER A 550 1.22 17.58 16.71
CA SER A 550 0.53 18.55 17.59
C SER A 550 1.44 19.13 18.68
N LEU A 551 2.61 18.53 18.94
CA LEU A 551 3.64 19.08 19.83
C LEU A 551 4.43 20.23 19.18
N ASN A 552 4.32 20.43 17.87
CA ASN A 552 5.04 21.45 17.14
C ASN A 552 4.15 22.69 16.91
N LYS A 553 4.52 23.82 17.53
CA LYS A 553 3.72 25.05 17.50
C LYS A 553 3.52 25.61 16.09
N ALA A 554 4.50 25.45 15.20
CA ALA A 554 4.41 25.92 13.82
C ALA A 554 3.34 25.16 13.01
N ILE A 555 3.15 23.87 13.28
CA ILE A 555 2.11 23.05 12.62
C ILE A 555 0.72 23.44 13.11
N VAL A 556 0.57 23.72 14.41
CA VAL A 556 -0.70 24.22 14.95
C VAL A 556 -1.04 25.59 14.33
N ALA A 557 -0.04 26.47 14.21
CA ALA A 557 -0.21 27.76 13.53
C ALA A 557 -0.59 27.60 12.05
N ALA A 558 -0.03 26.61 11.36
CA ALA A 558 -0.40 26.31 9.98
C ALA A 558 -1.86 25.82 9.88
N PHE A 559 -2.32 24.93 10.78
CA PHE A 559 -3.72 24.52 10.82
C PHE A 559 -4.66 25.70 11.07
N GLU A 560 -4.32 26.56 12.02
CA GLU A 560 -5.11 27.75 12.33
C GLU A 560 -5.19 28.70 11.13
N ALA A 561 -4.08 28.92 10.44
CA ALA A 561 -4.03 29.77 9.24
C ALA A 561 -4.85 29.20 8.08
N VAL A 562 -4.81 27.88 7.88
CA VAL A 562 -5.54 27.22 6.76
C VAL A 562 -7.04 27.11 7.06
N LEU A 563 -7.43 26.78 8.28
CA LEU A 563 -8.84 26.60 8.67
C LEU A 563 -9.54 27.91 8.98
N GLY A 564 -8.79 28.94 9.38
CA GLY A 564 -9.33 30.15 9.96
C GLY A 564 -10.04 29.93 11.30
N LYS A 565 -9.87 28.76 11.95
CA LYS A 565 -10.47 28.37 13.24
C LYS A 565 -9.37 28.02 14.26
N GLY A 566 -9.62 28.28 15.53
CA GLY A 566 -8.73 27.83 16.62
C GLY A 566 -8.89 26.32 16.87
N LEU A 567 -7.82 25.67 17.32
CA LEU A 567 -7.81 24.24 17.67
C LEU A 567 -7.72 24.06 19.18
N LEU A 568 -8.31 23.00 19.72
CA LEU A 568 -8.10 22.55 21.09
C LEU A 568 -6.88 21.63 21.12
N VAL A 569 -5.81 22.06 21.80
CA VAL A 569 -4.55 21.34 21.91
C VAL A 569 -4.30 21.00 23.39
N PRO A 570 -4.78 19.85 23.89
CA PRO A 570 -4.71 19.57 25.31
C PRO A 570 -3.28 19.30 25.79
N LYS A 571 -3.06 19.43 27.11
CA LYS A 571 -1.85 18.90 27.75
C LYS A 571 -1.84 17.38 27.60
N HIS A 572 -0.65 16.81 27.42
CA HIS A 572 -0.42 15.36 27.31
C HIS A 572 -1.11 14.70 26.11
N ARG A 573 -1.46 15.49 25.09
CA ARG A 573 -2.10 15.06 23.83
C ARG A 573 -1.38 13.93 23.09
N GLU A 574 -0.06 13.81 23.26
CA GLU A 574 0.71 12.75 22.63
C GLU A 574 0.40 11.36 23.19
N VAL A 575 -0.15 11.26 24.40
CA VAL A 575 -0.56 9.99 25.06
C VAL A 575 -2.08 9.85 25.20
N LEU A 576 -2.88 10.61 24.44
CA LEU A 576 -4.34 10.62 24.60
C LEU A 576 -4.98 9.24 24.35
N GLY A 577 -4.48 8.47 23.38
CA GLY A 577 -4.95 7.09 23.14
C GLY A 577 -4.75 6.20 24.39
N SER A 578 -3.57 6.27 25.02
CA SER A 578 -3.30 5.59 26.29
C SER A 578 -4.22 6.09 27.41
N PHE A 579 -4.47 7.39 27.48
CA PHE A 579 -5.35 8.00 28.48
C PHE A 579 -6.79 7.49 28.36
N GLY A 580 -7.35 7.52 27.15
CA GLY A 580 -8.68 6.99 26.89
C GLY A 580 -8.79 5.50 27.14
N ALA A 581 -7.77 4.70 26.80
CA ALA A 581 -7.73 3.29 27.14
C ALA A 581 -7.75 3.03 28.66
N ALA A 582 -6.99 3.82 29.43
CA ALA A 582 -6.97 3.73 30.88
C ALA A 582 -8.35 4.07 31.51
N ILE A 583 -9.06 5.07 30.95
CA ILE A 583 -10.44 5.40 31.37
C ILE A 583 -11.40 4.25 31.04
N SER A 584 -11.32 3.70 29.83
CA SER A 584 -12.22 2.62 29.40
C SER A 584 -12.09 1.37 30.27
N VAL A 585 -10.87 0.99 30.69
CA VAL A 585 -10.71 -0.14 31.62
C VAL A 585 -11.20 0.21 33.02
N GLN A 586 -11.01 1.45 33.49
CA GLN A 586 -11.59 1.90 34.75
C GLN A 586 -13.13 1.76 34.74
N GLU A 587 -13.79 2.23 33.69
CA GLU A 587 -15.25 2.14 33.53
C GLU A 587 -15.73 0.69 33.45
N LYS A 588 -15.03 -0.16 32.70
CA LYS A 588 -15.34 -1.60 32.61
C LYS A 588 -15.23 -2.29 33.97
N MET A 589 -14.13 -2.08 34.68
CA MET A 589 -13.91 -2.68 36.01
C MET A 589 -15.00 -2.26 36.99
N LEU A 590 -15.39 -0.98 36.98
CA LEU A 590 -16.51 -0.47 37.78
C LEU A 590 -17.85 -1.13 37.40
N LYS A 591 -18.16 -1.22 36.10
CA LYS A 591 -19.40 -1.81 35.59
C LYS A 591 -19.51 -3.31 35.94
N GLU A 592 -18.40 -4.03 35.89
CA GLU A 592 -18.32 -5.47 36.21
C GLU A 592 -18.12 -5.74 37.71
N ASN A 593 -18.07 -4.71 38.57
CA ASN A 593 -17.72 -4.81 40.00
C ASN A 593 -16.41 -5.58 40.27
N LYS A 594 -15.44 -5.51 39.35
CA LYS A 594 -14.13 -6.15 39.49
C LYS A 594 -13.15 -5.21 40.21
N GLN A 595 -12.54 -5.72 41.28
CA GLN A 595 -11.56 -4.97 42.09
C GLN A 595 -10.10 -5.42 41.86
N VAL A 596 -9.91 -6.55 41.18
CA VAL A 596 -8.60 -7.16 40.93
C VAL A 596 -8.38 -7.27 39.43
N SER A 597 -7.22 -6.80 38.99
CA SER A 597 -6.79 -6.91 37.59
C SER A 597 -6.32 -8.33 37.27
N THR A 598 -6.57 -8.75 36.04
CA THR A 598 -6.00 -9.96 35.44
C THR A 598 -4.55 -9.77 34.99
N PHE A 599 -4.04 -8.52 35.02
CA PHE A 599 -2.66 -8.19 34.70
C PHE A 599 -1.67 -9.07 35.45
N ARG A 600 -0.72 -9.66 34.72
CA ARG A 600 0.26 -10.60 35.30
C ARG A 600 1.29 -9.96 36.24
N GLY A 601 1.28 -8.64 36.39
CA GLY A 601 2.26 -7.90 37.20
C GLY A 601 3.45 -7.36 36.40
N MET A 602 4.06 -6.28 36.90
CA MET A 602 5.18 -5.62 36.20
C MET A 602 6.45 -6.48 36.18
N ASP A 603 6.77 -7.15 37.29
CA ASP A 603 8.01 -7.94 37.42
C ASP A 603 8.05 -9.13 36.46
N ASP A 604 6.96 -9.87 36.40
CA ASP A 604 6.83 -11.01 35.49
C ASP A 604 6.88 -10.58 34.02
N ALA A 605 6.29 -9.43 33.68
CA ALA A 605 6.36 -8.89 32.32
C ALA A 605 7.78 -8.40 31.98
N ILE A 606 8.43 -7.65 32.87
CA ILE A 606 9.77 -7.07 32.64
C ILE A 606 10.83 -8.15 32.39
N ASN A 607 10.76 -9.27 33.12
CA ASN A 607 11.78 -10.32 33.10
C ASN A 607 11.47 -11.49 32.15
N ASP A 608 10.36 -11.44 31.42
CA ASP A 608 9.97 -12.52 30.49
C ASP A 608 10.92 -12.58 29.29
N LYS A 609 11.16 -13.80 28.79
CA LYS A 609 11.94 -14.04 27.57
C LYS A 609 11.02 -14.27 26.39
N LEU A 610 11.30 -13.56 25.29
CA LEU A 610 10.51 -13.63 24.06
C LEU A 610 10.94 -14.79 23.17
N ASP A 611 10.49 -15.98 23.52
CA ASP A 611 10.63 -17.15 22.65
C ASP A 611 9.36 -17.36 21.80
N TYR A 612 9.54 -17.58 20.50
CA TYR A 612 8.45 -17.93 19.60
C TYR A 612 8.84 -19.07 18.66
N ILE A 613 7.84 -19.84 18.24
CA ILE A 613 7.96 -20.87 17.21
C ILE A 613 7.17 -20.42 15.99
N GLU A 614 7.75 -20.55 14.81
CA GLU A 614 7.03 -20.36 13.55
C GLU A 614 6.44 -21.69 13.08
N THR A 615 5.18 -21.68 12.65
CA THR A 615 4.52 -22.85 12.06
C THR A 615 3.54 -22.43 10.98
N ILE A 616 3.08 -23.37 10.16
CA ILE A 616 2.02 -23.15 9.18
C ILE A 616 0.68 -23.49 9.83
N CYS A 617 -0.33 -22.66 9.59
CA CYS A 617 -1.68 -22.86 10.12
C CYS A 617 -2.34 -24.09 9.50
N HIS A 618 -2.46 -25.17 10.29
CA HIS A 618 -3.22 -26.37 9.92
C HIS A 618 -4.49 -26.56 10.75
N ALA A 619 -4.94 -25.50 11.44
CA ALA A 619 -6.08 -25.62 12.36
C ALA A 619 -7.43 -25.87 11.67
N ASP A 620 -7.51 -25.73 10.34
CA ASP A 620 -8.63 -26.20 9.54
C ASP A 620 -8.06 -27.00 8.36
N PRO A 621 -8.24 -28.33 8.32
CA PRO A 621 -7.72 -29.16 7.25
C PRO A 621 -8.24 -28.79 5.84
N ARG A 622 -9.36 -28.04 5.78
CA ARG A 622 -9.97 -27.54 4.53
C ARG A 622 -9.55 -26.11 4.20
N CYS A 623 -8.66 -25.50 4.98
CA CYS A 623 -8.14 -24.15 4.75
C CYS A 623 -6.85 -24.22 3.93
N HIS A 624 -6.85 -23.60 2.75
CA HIS A 624 -5.72 -23.60 1.81
C HIS A 624 -4.83 -22.35 1.92
N ASN A 625 -5.06 -21.49 2.91
CA ASN A 625 -4.32 -20.23 3.07
C ASN A 625 -2.89 -20.44 3.61
N GLU A 626 -2.56 -21.63 4.16
CA GLU A 626 -1.22 -21.98 4.67
C GLU A 626 -0.55 -20.85 5.49
N CYS A 627 -1.34 -20.13 6.29
CA CYS A 627 -0.88 -18.92 6.93
C CYS A 627 0.32 -19.19 7.85
N LYS A 628 1.38 -18.38 7.73
CA LYS A 628 2.49 -18.41 8.70
C LYS A 628 2.00 -17.89 10.06
N LEU A 629 2.16 -18.70 11.10
CA LEU A 629 1.81 -18.39 12.48
C LEU A 629 3.07 -18.26 13.32
N LYS A 630 3.05 -17.31 14.26
CA LYS A 630 4.03 -17.17 15.35
C LYS A 630 3.37 -17.53 16.66
N ILE A 631 3.87 -18.56 17.33
CA ILE A 631 3.35 -19.02 18.62
C ILE A 631 4.34 -18.59 19.69
N TYR A 632 3.96 -17.60 20.48
CA TYR A 632 4.71 -17.15 21.66
C TYR A 632 4.28 -17.96 22.88
N ASN A 633 5.22 -18.19 23.80
CA ASN A 633 4.94 -18.79 25.08
C ASN A 633 5.31 -17.82 26.21
N PHE A 634 4.30 -17.24 26.86
CA PHE A 634 4.47 -16.28 27.94
C PHE A 634 4.19 -16.99 29.28
N SER A 635 5.24 -17.51 29.93
CA SER A 635 5.16 -18.24 31.20
C SER A 635 4.06 -19.33 31.22
N GLY A 636 4.01 -20.17 30.17
CA GLY A 636 3.07 -21.28 30.05
C GLY A 636 1.78 -20.94 29.29
N ARG A 637 1.54 -19.67 28.95
CA ARG A 637 0.40 -19.24 28.13
C ARG A 637 0.80 -19.09 26.68
N LYS A 638 0.18 -19.88 25.80
CA LYS A 638 0.38 -19.76 24.35
C LYS A 638 -0.41 -18.57 23.81
N SER A 639 0.27 -17.71 23.06
CA SER A 639 -0.34 -16.63 22.29
C SER A 639 0.04 -16.82 20.82
N ILE A 640 -0.96 -16.97 19.96
CA ILE A 640 -0.78 -17.30 18.55
C ILE A 640 -1.04 -16.04 17.73
N TRP A 641 -0.07 -15.69 16.87
CA TRP A 641 -0.09 -14.53 15.99
C TRP A 641 0.06 -14.93 14.54
N GLY A 642 -0.41 -14.08 13.65
CA GLY A 642 -0.53 -14.40 12.22
C GLY A 642 -1.84 -15.10 11.91
N GLY A 643 -1.98 -15.55 10.67
CA GLY A 643 -3.26 -16.04 10.18
C GLY A 643 -4.07 -14.93 9.54
N GLU A 644 -4.20 -14.97 8.22
CA GLU A 644 -4.90 -13.95 7.43
C GLU A 644 -6.42 -13.94 7.64
N CYS A 645 -6.97 -14.99 8.25
CA CYS A 645 -8.39 -15.14 8.49
C CYS A 645 -8.86 -14.59 9.85
N GLY A 646 -7.99 -13.92 10.61
CA GLY A 646 -8.31 -13.35 11.93
C GLY A 646 -8.60 -14.39 13.02
N ARG A 647 -8.45 -15.70 12.74
CA ARG A 647 -8.79 -16.78 13.68
C ARG A 647 -8.19 -16.62 15.07
N TYR A 648 -6.96 -16.12 15.14
CA TYR A 648 -6.20 -15.99 16.39
C TYR A 648 -6.17 -14.56 16.93
N GLU A 649 -6.78 -13.60 16.24
CA GLU A 649 -6.81 -12.19 16.64
C GLU A 649 -8.03 -11.84 17.52
N ILE A 650 -9.05 -12.70 17.61
CA ILE A 650 -10.23 -12.46 18.46
C ILE A 650 -9.97 -13.03 19.86
N ARG A 651 -9.70 -12.15 20.85
CA ARG A 651 -9.81 -12.49 22.27
C ARG A 651 -11.10 -11.91 22.85
N GLY A 652 -12.00 -12.78 23.31
CA GLY A 652 -13.18 -12.38 24.08
C GLY A 652 -14.37 -13.30 23.88
N SER A 653 -15.18 -13.44 24.93
CA SER A 653 -16.53 -14.01 24.84
C SER A 653 -17.46 -12.96 24.23
N TYR A 654 -17.48 -12.87 22.90
CA TYR A 654 -18.43 -12.03 22.17
C TYR A 654 -19.77 -12.76 22.08
N GLY A 655 -20.48 -12.81 23.21
CA GLY A 655 -21.78 -13.47 23.31
C GLY A 655 -21.78 -14.93 22.85
N GLU A 656 -22.98 -15.46 22.58
CA GLU A 656 -23.12 -16.77 21.96
C GLU A 656 -22.83 -16.67 20.45
N LYS A 657 -22.02 -17.61 19.95
CA LYS A 657 -21.73 -17.75 18.53
C LYS A 657 -23.03 -17.89 17.73
N LYS A 658 -23.19 -17.05 16.71
CA LYS A 658 -24.34 -17.09 15.78
C LYS A 658 -24.08 -18.03 14.59
N GLU A 659 -25.13 -18.29 13.82
CA GLU A 659 -25.04 -19.08 12.59
C GLU A 659 -24.28 -18.31 11.49
N ASP A 660 -23.45 -19.02 10.71
CA ASP A 660 -22.72 -18.45 9.58
C ASP A 660 -23.58 -18.55 8.31
N TYR A 661 -24.34 -17.50 8.01
CA TYR A 661 -25.23 -17.48 6.85
C TYR A 661 -24.49 -17.40 5.50
N PHE A 662 -23.21 -17.00 5.49
CA PHE A 662 -22.37 -17.08 4.28
C PHE A 662 -22.06 -18.53 3.95
N LYS A 663 -21.72 -19.33 4.97
CA LYS A 663 -21.58 -20.78 4.82
C LYS A 663 -22.90 -21.41 4.37
N LEU A 664 -24.04 -21.00 4.91
CA LEU A 664 -25.35 -21.48 4.47
C LEU A 664 -25.60 -21.21 2.97
N ARG A 665 -25.32 -19.98 2.50
CA ARG A 665 -25.38 -19.65 1.06
C ARG A 665 -24.48 -20.55 0.24
N HIS A 666 -23.25 -20.79 0.71
CA HIS A 666 -22.32 -21.68 0.03
C HIS A 666 -22.84 -23.12 -0.06
N THR A 667 -23.45 -23.65 1.02
CA THR A 667 -24.07 -24.98 1.01
C THR A 667 -25.23 -25.07 0.03
N ILE A 668 -26.07 -24.04 -0.08
CA ILE A 668 -27.14 -23.99 -1.10
C ILE A 668 -26.53 -23.99 -2.51
N TRP A 669 -25.48 -23.19 -2.73
CA TRP A 669 -24.77 -23.14 -4.01
C TRP A 669 -24.13 -24.49 -4.39
N GLU A 670 -23.49 -25.18 -3.45
CA GLU A 670 -22.91 -26.52 -3.67
C GLU A 670 -23.99 -27.56 -4.00
N LYS A 671 -25.12 -27.53 -3.27
CA LYS A 671 -26.28 -28.41 -3.54
C LYS A 671 -26.80 -28.25 -4.98
N HIS A 672 -26.88 -27.02 -5.50
CA HIS A 672 -27.33 -26.77 -6.87
C HIS A 672 -26.30 -27.14 -7.95
N LEU A 673 -25.04 -27.31 -7.57
CA LEU A 673 -23.94 -27.72 -8.45
C LEU A 673 -23.55 -29.19 -8.31
N GLU A 674 -24.18 -29.92 -7.41
CA GLU A 674 -23.86 -31.32 -7.12
C GLU A 674 -23.96 -32.17 -8.41
N GLY A 675 -22.86 -32.85 -8.75
CA GLY A 675 -22.75 -33.67 -9.96
C GLY A 675 -22.59 -32.90 -11.28
N LEU A 676 -22.62 -31.56 -11.27
CA LEU A 676 -22.50 -30.73 -12.48
C LEU A 676 -21.08 -30.28 -12.79
N TYR A 677 -20.16 -30.33 -11.82
CA TYR A 677 -18.78 -29.89 -12.02
C TYR A 677 -17.76 -30.76 -11.28
N TYR A 678 -16.51 -30.66 -11.72
CA TYR A 678 -15.34 -31.23 -11.05
C TYR A 678 -14.37 -30.12 -10.66
N GLU A 679 -13.70 -30.28 -9.52
CA GLU A 679 -12.63 -29.36 -9.11
C GLU A 679 -11.29 -29.87 -9.63
N LEU A 680 -10.53 -29.01 -10.31
CA LEU A 680 -9.23 -29.35 -10.88
C LEU A 680 -8.19 -29.78 -9.82
N GLY A 681 -8.36 -29.37 -8.56
CA GLY A 681 -7.46 -29.70 -7.44
C GLY A 681 -7.63 -31.10 -6.86
N ASP A 682 -8.82 -31.70 -6.99
CA ASP A 682 -9.17 -32.99 -6.38
C ASP A 682 -8.91 -34.19 -7.31
N MET A 683 -8.63 -33.93 -8.60
CA MET A 683 -8.38 -34.97 -9.58
C MET A 683 -6.91 -35.42 -9.52
N LYS A 684 -6.69 -36.68 -9.06
CA LYS A 684 -5.42 -37.39 -8.77
C LYS A 684 -4.11 -36.58 -8.98
N ARG A 685 -3.48 -36.20 -7.86
CA ARG A 685 -2.12 -35.63 -7.80
C ARG A 685 -1.11 -36.59 -8.42
N GLY A 686 -0.41 -36.18 -9.47
CA GLY A 686 0.85 -36.81 -9.87
C GLY A 686 1.93 -36.56 -8.80
N GLU A 687 2.99 -37.37 -8.79
CA GLU A 687 4.10 -37.37 -7.81
C GLU A 687 4.89 -36.05 -7.66
N LYS A 688 4.49 -34.96 -8.36
CA LYS A 688 5.09 -33.62 -8.29
C LYS A 688 4.12 -32.47 -8.00
N GLY A 689 2.89 -32.74 -7.57
CA GLY A 689 1.97 -31.67 -7.11
C GLY A 689 1.42 -30.74 -8.21
N GLU A 690 1.56 -31.12 -9.48
CA GLU A 690 0.88 -30.48 -10.60
C GLU A 690 -0.39 -31.26 -10.94
N SER A 691 -1.52 -30.54 -11.05
CA SER A 691 -2.76 -31.10 -11.58
C SER A 691 -2.52 -31.45 -13.05
N THR A 692 -2.68 -32.73 -13.40
CA THR A 692 -2.52 -33.24 -14.76
C THR A 692 -3.58 -32.64 -15.68
N ALA A 693 -3.27 -32.49 -16.96
CA ALA A 693 -4.27 -32.06 -17.94
C ALA A 693 -5.37 -33.12 -18.10
N ILE A 694 -6.63 -32.70 -18.06
CA ILE A 694 -7.82 -33.55 -18.12
C ILE A 694 -8.72 -33.01 -19.23
N PHE A 695 -8.60 -33.62 -20.41
CA PHE A 695 -9.36 -33.22 -21.59
C PHE A 695 -10.76 -33.85 -21.64
N GLU A 696 -10.97 -34.98 -20.96
CA GLU A 696 -12.24 -35.70 -20.91
C GLU A 696 -12.50 -36.29 -19.52
N ILE A 697 -13.77 -36.35 -19.13
CA ILE A 697 -14.26 -37.03 -17.92
C ILE A 697 -15.50 -37.83 -18.31
N ASP A 698 -15.53 -39.12 -17.94
CA ASP A 698 -16.62 -40.04 -18.29
C ASP A 698 -16.93 -40.07 -19.80
N GLY A 699 -15.89 -39.98 -20.64
CA GLY A 699 -16.00 -39.95 -22.11
C GLY A 699 -16.56 -38.64 -22.69
N LYS A 700 -16.74 -37.60 -21.86
CA LYS A 700 -17.24 -36.29 -22.26
C LYS A 700 -16.13 -35.23 -22.20
N PRO A 701 -16.02 -34.32 -23.18
CA PRO A 701 -14.99 -33.28 -23.17
C PRO A 701 -15.13 -32.29 -22.01
N THR A 702 -14.02 -31.81 -21.47
CA THR A 702 -14.01 -30.86 -20.35
C THR A 702 -14.05 -29.40 -20.79
N VAL A 703 -14.72 -28.57 -20.01
CA VAL A 703 -14.76 -27.10 -20.19
C VAL A 703 -14.26 -26.44 -18.91
N GLY A 704 -13.06 -25.87 -18.97
CA GLY A 704 -12.40 -25.20 -17.86
C GLY A 704 -12.99 -23.82 -17.61
N MET A 705 -13.38 -23.53 -16.37
CA MET A 705 -13.98 -22.27 -15.96
C MET A 705 -13.35 -21.76 -14.67
N GLN A 706 -13.08 -20.45 -14.63
CA GLN A 706 -12.52 -19.81 -13.45
C GLN A 706 -13.54 -19.73 -12.30
N ARG A 707 -13.12 -20.01 -11.08
CA ARG A 707 -13.91 -19.78 -9.86
C ARG A 707 -13.71 -18.33 -9.37
N ALA A 708 -13.98 -17.36 -10.24
CA ALA A 708 -13.75 -15.94 -9.99
C ALA A 708 -14.84 -15.07 -10.65
N LEU A 709 -14.91 -13.80 -10.25
CA LEU A 709 -15.80 -12.78 -10.82
C LEU A 709 -17.27 -13.23 -10.89
N TYR A 710 -17.84 -13.31 -12.10
CA TYR A 710 -19.24 -13.64 -12.34
C TYR A 710 -19.60 -15.08 -11.94
N ASN A 711 -18.64 -16.01 -11.92
CA ASN A 711 -18.92 -17.42 -11.60
C ASN A 711 -19.27 -17.65 -10.12
N HIS A 712 -19.02 -16.69 -9.22
CA HIS A 712 -19.60 -16.76 -7.87
C HIS A 712 -21.14 -16.70 -7.88
N GLN A 713 -21.74 -16.15 -8.94
CA GLN A 713 -23.20 -16.06 -9.12
C GLN A 713 -23.71 -16.99 -10.24
N LEU A 714 -23.03 -17.03 -11.38
CA LEU A 714 -23.49 -17.71 -12.61
C LEU A 714 -22.92 -19.12 -12.82
N ALA A 715 -22.22 -19.69 -11.84
CA ALA A 715 -21.73 -21.07 -11.97
C ALA A 715 -22.85 -22.09 -12.18
N VAL A 716 -23.99 -21.95 -11.48
CA VAL A 716 -25.15 -22.85 -11.66
C VAL A 716 -25.65 -22.78 -13.10
N PHE A 717 -25.77 -21.56 -13.64
CA PHE A 717 -26.16 -21.33 -15.03
C PHE A 717 -25.20 -22.02 -16.02
N TRP A 718 -23.90 -21.71 -15.98
CA TRP A 718 -22.95 -22.21 -16.96
C TRP A 718 -22.67 -23.71 -16.82
N ALA A 719 -22.61 -24.24 -15.59
CA ALA A 719 -22.43 -25.67 -15.39
C ALA A 719 -23.63 -26.46 -15.93
N SER A 720 -24.85 -25.97 -15.70
CA SER A 720 -26.08 -26.59 -16.24
C SER A 720 -26.13 -26.52 -17.77
N PHE A 721 -25.71 -25.39 -18.36
CA PHE A 721 -25.64 -25.22 -19.80
C PHE A 721 -24.70 -26.24 -20.45
N PHE A 722 -23.46 -26.34 -19.97
CA PHE A 722 -22.46 -27.24 -20.54
C PHE A 722 -22.76 -28.72 -20.27
N ASP A 723 -23.27 -29.09 -19.09
CA ASP A 723 -23.67 -30.47 -18.82
C ASP A 723 -24.82 -30.92 -19.73
N ARG A 724 -25.81 -30.04 -19.97
CA ARG A 724 -26.91 -30.31 -20.92
C ARG A 724 -26.40 -30.51 -22.36
N LEU A 725 -25.36 -29.79 -22.76
CA LEU A 725 -24.71 -29.94 -24.06
C LEU A 725 -23.76 -31.16 -24.15
N GLY A 726 -23.61 -31.93 -23.07
CA GLY A 726 -22.77 -33.13 -23.06
C GLY A 726 -21.30 -32.89 -22.71
N PHE A 727 -20.96 -31.74 -22.11
CA PHE A 727 -19.62 -31.41 -21.65
C PHE A 727 -19.49 -31.56 -20.13
N LYS A 728 -18.26 -31.64 -19.62
CA LYS A 728 -17.99 -31.65 -18.18
C LYS A 728 -17.32 -30.34 -17.71
N PRO A 729 -18.07 -29.48 -16.99
CA PRO A 729 -17.52 -28.33 -16.28
C PRO A 729 -16.37 -28.70 -15.35
N VAL A 730 -15.24 -27.99 -15.46
CA VAL A 730 -14.11 -28.10 -14.53
C VAL A 730 -13.80 -26.74 -13.95
N PHE A 731 -13.95 -26.59 -12.64
CA PHE A 731 -13.62 -25.35 -11.93
C PHE A 731 -12.21 -25.41 -11.36
N THR A 732 -11.54 -24.25 -11.35
CA THR A 732 -10.35 -24.07 -10.51
C THR A 732 -10.69 -24.27 -9.03
N PRO A 733 -9.71 -24.68 -8.20
CA PRO A 733 -9.91 -24.75 -6.76
C PRO A 733 -10.23 -23.37 -6.16
N LYS A 734 -10.67 -23.38 -4.90
CA LYS A 734 -10.82 -22.15 -4.10
C LYS A 734 -9.56 -21.30 -4.18
N THR A 735 -9.75 -19.99 -4.26
CA THR A 735 -8.65 -19.01 -4.31
C THR A 735 -7.68 -19.22 -3.16
N ASN A 736 -6.41 -19.35 -3.50
CA ASN A 736 -5.31 -19.52 -2.55
C ASN A 736 -4.15 -18.57 -2.91
N ASP A 737 -3.09 -18.59 -2.10
CA ASP A 737 -1.93 -17.71 -2.25
C ASP A 737 -1.24 -17.88 -3.60
N ARG A 738 -1.14 -19.12 -4.10
CA ARG A 738 -0.53 -19.41 -5.40
C ARG A 738 -1.34 -18.78 -6.54
N ILE A 739 -2.67 -18.93 -6.52
CA ILE A 739 -3.56 -18.37 -7.54
C ILE A 739 -3.53 -16.86 -7.50
N SER A 740 -3.77 -16.26 -6.33
CA SER A 740 -3.78 -14.79 -6.18
C SER A 740 -2.43 -14.16 -6.55
N LYS A 741 -1.31 -14.73 -6.11
CA LYS A 741 0.05 -14.28 -6.47
C LYS A 741 0.31 -14.37 -7.96
N SER A 742 0.02 -15.54 -8.56
CA SER A 742 0.21 -15.74 -10.00
C SER A 742 -0.64 -14.79 -10.84
N GLY A 743 -1.82 -14.39 -10.34
CA GLY A 743 -2.68 -13.40 -10.95
C GLY A 743 -2.08 -12.00 -10.92
N ILE A 744 -1.64 -11.55 -9.73
CA ILE A 744 -0.96 -10.26 -9.55
C ILE A 744 0.27 -10.15 -10.46
N GLU A 745 1.10 -11.20 -10.54
CA GLU A 745 2.31 -11.23 -11.36
C GLU A 745 2.04 -11.20 -12.87
N SER A 746 0.84 -11.58 -13.30
CA SER A 746 0.46 -11.57 -14.71
C SER A 746 -0.19 -10.26 -15.17
N MET A 747 -0.47 -9.32 -14.27
CA MET A 747 -1.14 -8.08 -14.64
C MET A 747 -0.25 -7.18 -15.48
N THR A 748 -0.78 -6.70 -16.60
CA THR A 748 -0.14 -5.69 -17.46
C THR A 748 -0.56 -4.25 -17.11
N THR A 749 -1.62 -4.10 -16.30
CA THR A 749 -2.16 -2.82 -15.83
C THR A 749 -2.72 -2.96 -14.42
N GLU A 750 -2.81 -1.87 -13.68
CA GLU A 750 -3.43 -1.85 -12.35
C GLU A 750 -4.96 -1.95 -12.44
N THR A 751 -5.54 -2.85 -11.65
CA THR A 751 -6.99 -3.14 -11.57
C THR A 751 -7.40 -3.52 -10.15
N CYS A 752 -8.69 -3.63 -9.87
CA CYS A 752 -9.18 -4.12 -8.58
C CYS A 752 -8.76 -5.58 -8.33
N PHE A 753 -8.51 -5.94 -7.06
CA PHE A 753 -7.99 -7.25 -6.67
C PHE A 753 -8.76 -8.47 -7.25
N PRO A 754 -10.10 -8.49 -7.34
CA PRO A 754 -10.83 -9.62 -7.92
C PRO A 754 -10.49 -9.93 -9.39
N VAL A 755 -10.16 -8.90 -10.18
CA VAL A 755 -9.71 -9.04 -11.57
C VAL A 755 -8.33 -9.67 -11.61
N LYS A 756 -7.42 -9.21 -10.75
CA LYS A 756 -6.07 -9.80 -10.61
C LYS A 756 -6.17 -11.28 -10.26
N VAL A 757 -7.06 -11.63 -9.33
CA VAL A 757 -7.30 -13.03 -8.94
C VAL A 757 -7.84 -13.86 -10.11
N SER A 758 -8.74 -13.31 -10.93
CA SER A 758 -9.21 -13.96 -12.16
C SER A 758 -8.08 -14.35 -13.10
N HIS A 759 -7.08 -13.49 -13.33
CA HIS A 759 -5.91 -13.86 -14.14
C HIS A 759 -5.18 -15.09 -13.58
N GLY A 760 -5.08 -15.18 -12.25
CA GLY A 760 -4.49 -16.32 -11.55
C GLY A 760 -5.27 -17.62 -11.79
N HIS A 761 -6.60 -17.55 -11.76
CA HIS A 761 -7.47 -18.69 -12.06
C HIS A 761 -7.32 -19.14 -13.51
N VAL A 762 -7.30 -18.20 -14.47
CA VAL A 762 -7.11 -18.55 -15.89
C VAL A 762 -5.75 -19.18 -16.11
N LYS A 763 -4.68 -18.59 -15.57
CA LYS A 763 -3.32 -19.17 -15.64
C LYS A 763 -3.26 -20.57 -15.02
N HIS A 764 -4.10 -20.86 -14.04
CA HIS A 764 -4.20 -22.21 -13.47
C HIS A 764 -4.93 -23.20 -14.39
N LEU A 765 -5.77 -22.77 -15.33
CA LEU A 765 -6.53 -23.62 -16.27
C LEU A 765 -5.84 -23.85 -17.62
N ILE A 766 -4.96 -22.93 -18.06
CA ILE A 766 -4.32 -23.01 -19.39
C ILE A 766 -3.69 -24.39 -19.62
N GLY A 767 -4.07 -25.00 -20.74
CA GLY A 767 -3.55 -26.31 -21.16
C GLY A 767 -4.05 -27.51 -20.35
N LYS A 768 -4.99 -27.33 -19.42
CA LYS A 768 -5.47 -28.42 -18.53
C LYS A 768 -6.85 -28.96 -18.84
N THR A 769 -7.64 -28.28 -19.67
CA THR A 769 -8.98 -28.70 -20.06
C THR A 769 -9.12 -28.66 -21.58
N ARG A 770 -10.09 -29.39 -22.14
CA ARG A 770 -10.27 -29.44 -23.60
C ARG A 770 -10.64 -28.09 -24.18
N TYR A 771 -11.51 -27.39 -23.48
CA TYR A 771 -11.86 -26.01 -23.78
C TYR A 771 -11.58 -25.13 -22.57
N LEU A 772 -11.18 -23.89 -22.81
CA LEU A 772 -11.08 -22.84 -21.80
C LEU A 772 -12.20 -21.84 -22.04
N PHE A 773 -13.15 -21.70 -21.11
CA PHE A 773 -14.31 -20.83 -21.28
C PHE A 773 -14.11 -19.49 -20.55
N LEU A 774 -14.05 -18.41 -21.32
CA LEU A 774 -13.87 -17.03 -20.86
C LEU A 774 -14.85 -16.08 -21.57
N PRO A 775 -16.15 -16.10 -21.23
CA PRO A 775 -17.15 -15.23 -21.85
C PRO A 775 -16.98 -13.75 -21.46
N ASN A 776 -17.39 -12.86 -22.37
CA ASN A 776 -17.64 -11.44 -22.06
C ASN A 776 -19.12 -11.29 -21.69
N ILE A 777 -19.44 -11.29 -20.40
CA ILE A 777 -20.82 -11.12 -19.93
C ILE A 777 -21.12 -9.63 -19.80
N ILE A 778 -21.98 -9.13 -20.69
CA ILE A 778 -22.25 -7.69 -20.82
C ILE A 778 -23.27 -7.22 -19.80
N ASP A 779 -24.40 -7.91 -19.70
CA ASP A 779 -25.50 -7.57 -18.82
C ASP A 779 -25.97 -8.78 -18.00
N SER A 780 -26.73 -8.48 -16.94
CA SER A 780 -27.43 -9.48 -16.15
C SER A 780 -28.86 -9.65 -16.65
N ALA A 781 -29.42 -10.85 -16.50
CA ALA A 781 -30.81 -11.12 -16.87
C ALA A 781 -31.77 -10.22 -16.08
N SER A 782 -32.65 -9.50 -16.77
CA SER A 782 -33.71 -8.68 -16.16
C SER A 782 -35.07 -9.00 -16.79
N LYS A 783 -36.12 -9.11 -15.96
CA LYS A 783 -37.50 -9.25 -16.45
C LYS A 783 -38.08 -7.93 -16.97
N LYS A 784 -37.41 -6.79 -16.76
CA LYS A 784 -37.86 -5.46 -17.21
C LYS A 784 -36.98 -4.98 -18.38
N VAL A 785 -37.57 -4.96 -19.57
CA VAL A 785 -36.97 -4.46 -20.82
C VAL A 785 -36.61 -2.97 -20.67
N GLY A 786 -35.43 -2.56 -21.15
CA GLY A 786 -35.04 -1.14 -21.27
C GLY A 786 -34.40 -0.47 -20.05
N LYS A 787 -34.01 -1.22 -19.01
CA LYS A 787 -33.22 -0.67 -17.88
C LYS A 787 -31.73 -1.04 -18.01
N ASN A 788 -30.86 -0.09 -17.66
CA ASN A 788 -29.42 -0.34 -17.54
C ASN A 788 -29.16 -1.44 -16.49
N ASN A 789 -28.59 -2.57 -16.92
CA ASN A 789 -28.32 -3.73 -16.06
C ASN A 789 -26.97 -4.38 -16.39
N PHE A 790 -25.95 -3.54 -16.56
CA PHE A 790 -24.65 -3.96 -17.08
C PHE A 790 -23.71 -4.43 -15.97
N TYR A 791 -22.83 -5.38 -16.29
CA TYR A 791 -21.66 -5.65 -15.45
C TYR A 791 -20.67 -4.48 -15.51
N CYS A 792 -19.67 -4.47 -14.61
CA CYS A 792 -18.66 -3.42 -14.67
C CYS A 792 -17.73 -3.62 -15.88
N PRO A 793 -17.18 -2.54 -16.47
CA PRO A 793 -16.31 -2.64 -17.64
C PRO A 793 -15.11 -3.58 -17.45
N MET A 794 -14.54 -3.63 -16.25
CA MET A 794 -13.43 -4.54 -15.93
C MET A 794 -13.82 -6.02 -15.99
N VAL A 795 -15.06 -6.37 -15.62
CA VAL A 795 -15.58 -7.74 -15.72
C VAL A 795 -15.95 -8.05 -17.17
N GLN A 796 -16.57 -7.10 -17.88
CA GLN A 796 -16.91 -7.24 -19.30
C GLN A 796 -15.67 -7.46 -20.17
N GLY A 797 -14.62 -6.68 -19.93
CA GLY A 797 -13.35 -6.73 -20.66
C GLY A 797 -12.33 -7.72 -20.10
N ASN A 798 -12.68 -8.52 -19.09
CA ASN A 798 -11.74 -9.39 -18.39
C ASN A 798 -11.05 -10.38 -19.33
N GLU A 799 -11.77 -10.93 -20.30
CA GLU A 799 -11.20 -11.86 -21.27
C GLU A 799 -10.09 -11.20 -22.12
N TYR A 800 -10.30 -9.98 -22.66
CA TYR A 800 -9.28 -9.26 -23.42
C TYR A 800 -8.04 -8.98 -22.58
N MET A 801 -8.23 -8.53 -21.33
CA MET A 801 -7.12 -8.25 -20.42
C MET A 801 -6.32 -9.51 -20.11
N VAL A 802 -7.00 -10.62 -19.77
CA VAL A 802 -6.35 -11.89 -19.43
C VAL A 802 -5.65 -12.48 -20.65
N ARG A 803 -6.28 -12.49 -21.82
CA ARG A 803 -5.68 -13.05 -23.03
C ARG A 803 -4.41 -12.31 -23.43
N THR A 804 -4.46 -10.98 -23.39
CA THR A 804 -3.28 -10.15 -23.70
C THR A 804 -2.17 -10.38 -22.68
N ALA A 805 -2.52 -10.40 -21.40
CA ALA A 805 -1.56 -10.64 -20.31
C ALA A 805 -0.90 -12.03 -20.36
N LEU A 806 -1.62 -13.06 -20.80
CA LEU A 806 -1.16 -14.45 -20.82
C LEU A 806 -0.76 -14.96 -22.21
N GLY A 807 -0.82 -14.12 -23.25
CA GLY A 807 -0.47 -14.48 -24.62
C GLY A 807 -1.38 -15.52 -25.27
N LEU A 808 -2.67 -15.55 -24.91
CA LEU A 808 -3.65 -16.52 -25.41
C LEU A 808 -4.22 -16.14 -26.78
N LYS A 809 -4.21 -17.09 -27.72
CA LYS A 809 -4.79 -16.93 -29.06
C LYS A 809 -6.31 -17.14 -29.02
N GLU A 810 -7.05 -16.51 -29.93
CA GLU A 810 -8.52 -16.65 -30.04
C GLU A 810 -8.96 -18.10 -30.20
N THR A 811 -8.20 -18.88 -30.97
CA THR A 811 -8.49 -20.29 -31.23
C THR A 811 -8.35 -21.20 -30.01
N GLU A 812 -7.76 -20.71 -28.91
CA GLU A 812 -7.49 -21.49 -27.70
C GLU A 812 -8.59 -21.29 -26.63
N VAL A 813 -9.57 -20.41 -26.88
CA VAL A 813 -10.55 -19.98 -25.88
C VAL A 813 -11.96 -20.04 -26.46
N LEU A 814 -12.94 -20.43 -25.64
CA LEU A 814 -14.35 -20.22 -25.91
C LEU A 814 -14.77 -18.92 -25.23
N ASN A 815 -14.91 -17.85 -26.01
CA ASN A 815 -15.11 -16.48 -25.51
C ASN A 815 -16.33 -15.78 -26.14
N PRO A 816 -17.55 -16.31 -25.96
CA PRO A 816 -18.72 -15.63 -26.49
C PRO A 816 -18.96 -14.30 -25.76
N CYS A 817 -19.40 -13.30 -26.50
CA CYS A 817 -20.07 -12.11 -25.98
C CYS A 817 -21.52 -12.48 -25.65
N VAL A 818 -21.92 -12.25 -24.39
CA VAL A 818 -23.19 -12.75 -23.84
C VAL A 818 -24.03 -11.58 -23.30
N HIS A 819 -25.23 -11.43 -23.88
CA HIS A 819 -26.28 -10.52 -23.42
C HIS A 819 -27.41 -11.34 -22.78
N LEU A 820 -27.33 -11.56 -21.47
CA LEU A 820 -28.33 -12.34 -20.72
C LEU A 820 -29.71 -11.66 -20.67
N ASN A 821 -29.79 -10.39 -21.03
CA ASN A 821 -31.04 -9.63 -21.12
C ASN A 821 -31.77 -9.79 -22.46
N TYR A 822 -31.15 -10.41 -23.46
CA TYR A 822 -31.82 -10.76 -24.71
C TYR A 822 -32.87 -11.85 -24.49
N ASP A 823 -33.86 -11.89 -25.37
CA ASP A 823 -34.79 -13.02 -25.37
C ASP A 823 -34.02 -14.32 -25.68
N PRO A 824 -34.47 -15.46 -25.14
CA PRO A 824 -33.73 -16.71 -25.27
C PRO A 824 -33.49 -17.18 -26.71
N ASP A 825 -34.35 -16.81 -27.66
CA ASP A 825 -34.20 -17.22 -29.06
C ASP A 825 -33.04 -16.44 -29.71
N LEU A 826 -33.01 -15.12 -29.54
CA LEU A 826 -31.88 -14.29 -30.00
C LEU A 826 -30.56 -14.70 -29.33
N LEU A 827 -30.55 -14.88 -28.01
CA LEU A 827 -29.35 -15.32 -27.28
C LEU A 827 -28.85 -16.69 -27.77
N SER A 828 -29.77 -17.61 -28.08
CA SER A 828 -29.39 -18.93 -28.61
C SER A 828 -28.74 -18.83 -29.99
N ALA A 829 -29.23 -17.94 -30.86
CA ALA A 829 -28.66 -17.70 -32.18
C ALA A 829 -27.25 -17.11 -32.08
N GLU A 830 -27.04 -16.08 -31.25
CA GLU A 830 -25.73 -15.47 -31.03
C GLU A 830 -24.70 -16.45 -30.46
N LEU A 831 -25.09 -17.28 -29.49
CA LEU A 831 -24.20 -18.32 -28.95
C LEU A 831 -23.89 -19.40 -29.98
N TYR A 832 -24.86 -19.79 -30.81
CA TYR A 832 -24.61 -20.75 -31.88
C TYR A 832 -23.59 -20.25 -32.91
N GLU A 833 -23.72 -18.99 -33.33
CA GLU A 833 -22.76 -18.38 -34.26
C GLU A 833 -21.34 -18.31 -33.68
N GLN A 834 -21.21 -17.95 -32.40
CA GLN A 834 -19.92 -17.74 -31.74
C GLN A 834 -19.22 -19.04 -31.33
N ILE A 835 -19.94 -20.02 -30.76
CA ILE A 835 -19.33 -21.23 -30.17
C ILE A 835 -19.94 -22.55 -30.66
N GLY A 836 -21.10 -22.54 -31.34
CA GLY A 836 -21.81 -23.76 -31.74
C GLY A 836 -20.99 -24.69 -32.63
N LYS A 837 -20.27 -24.12 -33.62
CA LYS A 837 -19.39 -24.88 -34.52
C LYS A 837 -18.19 -25.50 -33.80
N ALA A 838 -17.57 -24.76 -32.89
CA ALA A 838 -16.42 -25.23 -32.11
C ALA A 838 -16.82 -26.41 -31.19
N LEU A 839 -18.02 -26.32 -30.60
CA LEU A 839 -18.58 -27.35 -29.73
C LEU A 839 -19.26 -28.51 -30.49
N ARG A 840 -19.51 -28.36 -31.80
CA ARG A 840 -20.25 -29.33 -32.62
C ARG A 840 -21.67 -29.60 -32.13
N VAL A 841 -22.36 -28.55 -31.69
CA VAL A 841 -23.75 -28.59 -31.22
C VAL A 841 -24.66 -27.81 -32.16
N SER A 842 -25.92 -28.20 -32.26
CA SER A 842 -26.95 -27.51 -33.03
C SER A 842 -27.53 -26.30 -32.29
N LEU A 843 -28.13 -25.37 -33.03
CA LEU A 843 -28.87 -24.23 -32.46
C LEU A 843 -29.96 -24.70 -31.47
N ARG A 844 -30.66 -25.80 -31.81
CA ARG A 844 -31.69 -26.39 -30.95
C ARG A 844 -31.10 -26.86 -29.62
N GLU A 845 -29.95 -27.54 -29.63
CA GLU A 845 -29.30 -28.00 -28.41
C GLU A 845 -28.85 -26.83 -27.53
N ILE A 846 -28.32 -25.76 -28.13
CA ILE A 846 -27.98 -24.52 -27.40
C ILE A 846 -29.23 -23.91 -26.76
N ARG A 847 -30.33 -23.81 -27.51
CA ARG A 847 -31.60 -23.26 -27.01
C ARG A 847 -32.14 -24.07 -25.83
N GLU A 848 -32.13 -25.41 -25.93
CA GLU A 848 -32.51 -26.32 -24.84
C GLU A 848 -31.55 -26.19 -23.64
N GLY A 849 -30.25 -26.02 -23.90
CA GLY A 849 -29.23 -25.75 -22.88
C GLY A 849 -29.51 -24.48 -22.08
N LEU A 850 -29.86 -23.39 -22.78
CA LEU A 850 -30.23 -22.12 -22.16
C LEU A 850 -31.50 -22.23 -21.30
N ASP A 851 -32.53 -22.94 -21.78
CA ASP A 851 -33.76 -23.16 -21.00
C ASP A 851 -33.49 -23.87 -19.68
N VAL A 852 -32.61 -24.88 -19.69
CA VAL A 852 -32.20 -25.58 -18.47
C VAL A 852 -31.39 -24.65 -17.56
N ALA A 853 -30.44 -23.90 -18.12
CA ALA A 853 -29.57 -22.99 -17.38
C ALA A 853 -30.35 -21.87 -16.67
N PHE A 854 -31.25 -21.18 -17.36
CA PHE A 854 -32.10 -20.13 -16.76
C PHE A 854 -32.99 -20.68 -15.65
N ARG A 855 -33.60 -21.85 -15.87
CA ARG A 855 -34.48 -22.49 -14.88
C ARG A 855 -33.73 -22.85 -13.60
N ARG A 856 -32.56 -23.48 -13.74
CA ARG A 856 -31.70 -23.86 -12.60
C ARG A 856 -31.20 -22.65 -11.84
N GLN A 857 -30.83 -21.58 -12.54
CA GLN A 857 -30.43 -20.32 -11.92
C GLN A 857 -31.60 -19.69 -11.13
N GLU A 858 -32.81 -19.65 -11.67
CA GLU A 858 -33.99 -19.10 -10.98
C GLU A 858 -34.39 -19.97 -9.77
N GLU A 859 -34.26 -21.29 -9.85
CA GLU A 859 -34.47 -22.20 -8.72
C GLU A 859 -33.49 -21.94 -7.57
N PHE A 860 -32.20 -21.76 -7.88
CA PHE A 860 -31.16 -21.40 -6.91
C PHE A 860 -31.49 -20.07 -6.20
N GLU A 861 -31.84 -19.03 -6.96
CA GLU A 861 -32.20 -17.71 -6.40
C GLU A 861 -33.48 -17.76 -5.55
N ARG A 862 -34.51 -18.50 -6.00
CA ARG A 862 -35.75 -18.67 -5.22
C ARG A 862 -35.51 -19.41 -3.91
N GLU A 863 -34.65 -20.42 -3.88
CA GLU A 863 -34.29 -21.13 -2.65
C GLU A 863 -33.61 -20.19 -1.65
N MET A 864 -32.72 -19.32 -2.14
CA MET A 864 -32.07 -18.29 -1.33
C MET A 864 -33.08 -17.31 -0.70
N TYR A 865 -34.00 -16.73 -1.48
CA TYR A 865 -35.01 -15.81 -0.95
C TYR A 865 -35.95 -16.49 0.07
N LYS A 866 -36.37 -17.72 -0.22
CA LYS A 866 -37.19 -18.51 0.71
C LYS A 866 -36.46 -18.73 2.03
N LYS A 867 -35.18 -19.09 1.97
CA LYS A 867 -34.37 -19.32 3.18
C LYS A 867 -34.15 -18.04 3.96
N GLY A 868 -33.92 -16.91 3.28
CA GLY A 868 -33.80 -15.60 3.89
C GLY A 868 -35.05 -15.20 4.68
N THR A 869 -36.22 -15.37 4.07
CA THR A 869 -37.51 -15.13 4.73
C THR A 869 -37.69 -16.01 5.98
N GLN A 870 -37.31 -17.29 5.90
CA GLN A 870 -37.37 -18.20 7.04
C GLN A 870 -36.45 -17.76 8.19
N ILE A 871 -35.22 -17.35 7.88
CA ILE A 871 -34.25 -16.85 8.88
C ILE A 871 -34.81 -15.61 9.56
N LEU A 872 -35.26 -14.61 8.80
CA LEU A 872 -35.79 -13.37 9.35
C LEU A 872 -37.02 -13.61 10.23
N SER A 873 -37.88 -14.57 9.87
CA SER A 873 -39.04 -14.93 10.67
C SER A 873 -38.72 -15.66 11.99
N SER A 874 -37.52 -16.24 12.12
CA SER A 874 -37.09 -16.92 13.35
C SER A 874 -36.32 -16.03 14.32
N LEU A 875 -35.88 -14.84 13.86
CA LEU A 875 -35.18 -13.87 14.70
C LEU A 875 -36.19 -13.06 15.53
N ARG A 876 -35.74 -12.52 16.67
CA ARG A 876 -36.59 -11.59 17.44
C ARG A 876 -36.74 -10.28 16.69
N ASN A 877 -37.91 -9.64 16.80
CA ASN A 877 -38.20 -8.36 16.13
C ASN A 877 -37.23 -7.23 16.51
N ASP A 878 -36.61 -7.30 17.69
CA ASP A 878 -35.65 -6.32 18.21
C ASP A 878 -34.19 -6.75 18.01
N GLU A 879 -33.91 -7.94 17.47
CA GLU A 879 -32.56 -8.43 17.28
C GLU A 879 -31.85 -7.63 16.15
N PRO A 880 -30.67 -7.04 16.41
CA PRO A 880 -29.89 -6.38 15.38
C PRO A 880 -29.44 -7.35 14.29
N VAL A 881 -29.71 -7.01 13.02
CA VAL A 881 -29.28 -7.78 11.85
C VAL A 881 -28.34 -6.95 11.00
N VAL A 882 -27.14 -7.47 10.75
CA VAL A 882 -26.20 -6.86 9.81
C VAL A 882 -26.44 -7.42 8.42
N VAL A 883 -26.86 -6.58 7.49
CA VAL A 883 -27.05 -6.95 6.09
C VAL A 883 -25.78 -6.61 5.32
N VAL A 884 -25.10 -7.66 4.84
CA VAL A 884 -23.84 -7.52 4.14
C VAL A 884 -24.08 -7.40 2.64
N THR A 885 -23.78 -6.22 2.10
CA THR A 885 -23.91 -5.89 0.68
C THR A 885 -22.55 -5.87 -0.01
N GLY A 886 -22.50 -6.17 -1.30
CA GLY A 886 -21.26 -6.21 -2.07
C GLY A 886 -21.47 -6.96 -3.37
N ARG A 887 -20.40 -7.13 -4.15
CA ARG A 887 -20.45 -7.94 -5.37
C ARG A 887 -20.23 -9.41 -5.03
N PRO A 888 -20.79 -10.39 -5.76
CA PRO A 888 -20.64 -11.80 -5.41
C PRO A 888 -19.18 -12.26 -5.22
N TYR A 889 -18.26 -11.76 -6.05
CA TYR A 889 -16.83 -12.05 -5.91
C TYR A 889 -16.17 -11.40 -4.68
N ASN A 890 -16.75 -10.32 -4.13
CA ASN A 890 -16.32 -9.75 -2.85
C ASN A 890 -16.96 -10.48 -1.66
N LEU A 891 -18.13 -11.11 -1.85
CA LEU A 891 -18.88 -11.71 -0.75
C LEU A 891 -18.57 -13.18 -0.55
N TYR A 892 -18.21 -13.91 -1.60
CA TYR A 892 -18.17 -15.38 -1.58
C TYR A 892 -16.79 -15.97 -1.89
N ASP A 893 -15.83 -15.15 -2.27
CA ASP A 893 -14.43 -15.56 -2.27
C ASP A 893 -13.82 -15.31 -0.90
N GLU A 894 -13.53 -16.40 -0.18
CA GLU A 894 -13.00 -16.36 1.19
C GLU A 894 -11.62 -15.69 1.30
N LYS A 895 -10.84 -15.66 0.21
CA LYS A 895 -9.54 -14.98 0.18
C LYS A 895 -9.74 -13.47 0.05
N LEU A 896 -10.69 -13.05 -0.80
CA LEU A 896 -10.97 -11.62 -1.05
C LEU A 896 -11.70 -10.98 0.13
N ASN A 897 -12.53 -11.74 0.84
CA ASN A 897 -13.37 -11.21 1.93
C ASN A 897 -12.84 -11.52 3.34
N LEU A 898 -11.67 -12.15 3.45
CA LEU A 898 -11.03 -12.55 4.71
C LEU A 898 -11.95 -13.38 5.65
N ARG A 899 -12.86 -14.16 5.07
CA ARG A 899 -13.89 -14.96 5.76
C ARG A 899 -14.79 -14.14 6.69
N ILE A 900 -15.14 -12.92 6.29
CA ILE A 900 -15.92 -11.98 7.12
C ILE A 900 -17.22 -12.59 7.68
N GLY A 901 -17.98 -13.36 6.89
CA GLY A 901 -19.20 -14.02 7.37
C GLY A 901 -18.96 -14.95 8.57
N GLN A 902 -17.89 -15.75 8.50
CA GLN A 902 -17.49 -16.61 9.60
C GLN A 902 -17.05 -15.80 10.83
N ASN A 903 -16.36 -14.68 10.61
CA ASN A 903 -15.85 -13.85 11.70
C ASN A 903 -16.98 -13.09 12.42
N LEU A 904 -17.94 -12.53 11.69
CA LEU A 904 -19.16 -11.92 12.24
C LEU A 904 -19.94 -12.93 13.10
N ALA A 905 -20.14 -14.15 12.60
CA ALA A 905 -20.82 -15.21 13.32
C ALA A 905 -20.08 -15.62 14.62
N LYS A 906 -18.73 -15.68 14.59
CA LYS A 906 -17.91 -15.97 15.78
C LYS A 906 -18.02 -14.90 16.86
N ILE A 907 -18.22 -13.63 16.48
CA ILE A 907 -18.39 -12.52 17.43
C ILE A 907 -19.85 -12.26 17.80
N GLY A 908 -20.74 -13.22 17.55
CA GLY A 908 -22.13 -13.15 18.00
C GLY A 908 -23.01 -12.21 17.17
N ILE A 909 -22.57 -11.79 15.97
CA ILE A 909 -23.35 -10.93 15.08
C ILE A 909 -24.16 -11.77 14.11
N THR A 910 -25.47 -11.51 14.04
CA THR A 910 -26.40 -12.07 13.05
C THR A 910 -26.20 -11.33 11.72
N ALA A 911 -25.44 -11.93 10.79
CA ALA A 911 -25.05 -11.29 9.53
C ALA A 911 -25.53 -12.06 8.29
N LEU A 912 -26.39 -11.45 7.47
CA LEU A 912 -26.94 -12.06 6.25
C LEU A 912 -26.37 -11.39 4.99
N PRO A 913 -25.86 -12.14 3.99
CA PRO A 913 -25.50 -11.58 2.71
C PRO A 913 -26.74 -11.19 1.88
N LEU A 914 -26.59 -10.21 0.99
CA LEU A 914 -27.70 -9.63 0.20
C LEU A 914 -28.51 -10.65 -0.64
N ASP A 915 -27.93 -11.79 -1.02
CA ASP A 915 -28.60 -12.85 -1.79
C ASP A 915 -29.85 -13.41 -1.08
N PHE A 916 -29.97 -13.25 0.24
CA PHE A 916 -31.14 -13.70 1.00
C PHE A 916 -32.35 -12.75 0.91
N PHE A 917 -32.20 -11.58 0.27
CA PHE A 917 -33.24 -10.56 0.21
C PHE A 917 -33.77 -10.38 -1.22
N ASP A 918 -35.08 -10.58 -1.41
CA ASP A 918 -35.74 -10.24 -2.65
C ASP A 918 -36.00 -8.73 -2.72
N THR A 919 -35.21 -8.03 -3.55
CA THR A 919 -35.27 -6.57 -3.70
C THR A 919 -35.85 -6.12 -5.04
N ARG A 920 -36.43 -7.05 -5.82
CA ARG A 920 -36.91 -6.78 -7.18
C ARG A 920 -37.96 -5.67 -7.22
N ASP A 921 -38.82 -5.61 -6.21
CA ASP A 921 -39.92 -4.65 -6.10
C ASP A 921 -39.56 -3.33 -5.41
N ILE A 922 -38.33 -3.20 -4.89
CA ILE A 922 -37.86 -1.95 -4.29
C ILE A 922 -37.64 -0.90 -5.38
N ASP A 923 -38.21 0.28 -5.18
CA ASP A 923 -38.07 1.40 -6.11
C ASP A 923 -36.67 2.01 -6.09
N LEU A 924 -36.15 2.31 -7.28
CA LEU A 924 -34.86 2.95 -7.50
C LEU A 924 -34.97 4.14 -8.46
N SER A 925 -36.15 4.77 -8.53
CA SER A 925 -36.41 5.90 -9.42
C SER A 925 -35.54 7.13 -9.10
N ASP A 926 -35.09 7.29 -7.85
CA ASP A 926 -34.15 8.34 -7.42
C ASP A 926 -32.77 8.23 -8.08
N PHE A 927 -32.42 7.07 -8.63
CA PHE A 927 -31.15 6.81 -9.32
C PHE A 927 -31.40 6.27 -10.74
N PRO A 928 -32.05 7.06 -11.64
CA PRO A 928 -32.54 6.56 -12.92
C PRO A 928 -31.41 6.14 -13.86
N ASN A 929 -30.20 6.69 -13.66
CA ASN A 929 -29.01 6.43 -14.45
C ASN A 929 -28.05 5.42 -13.82
N MET A 930 -28.48 4.67 -12.78
CA MET A 930 -27.64 3.63 -12.21
C MET A 930 -27.35 2.56 -13.28
N TYR A 931 -26.11 2.53 -13.77
CA TYR A 931 -25.73 1.73 -14.93
C TYR A 931 -25.49 0.26 -14.59
N TRP A 932 -24.96 -0.01 -13.39
CA TRP A 932 -24.47 -1.34 -13.01
C TRP A 932 -25.53 -2.19 -12.34
N ALA A 933 -25.67 -3.45 -12.80
CA ALA A 933 -26.60 -4.43 -12.25
C ALA A 933 -26.45 -4.63 -10.73
N TYR A 934 -25.23 -4.92 -10.27
CA TYR A 934 -24.96 -5.06 -8.84
C TYR A 934 -25.10 -3.72 -8.09
N GLY A 935 -24.84 -2.59 -8.73
CA GLY A 935 -25.10 -1.27 -8.15
C GLY A 935 -26.58 -1.08 -7.83
N CYS A 936 -27.45 -1.41 -8.79
CA CYS A 936 -28.90 -1.44 -8.59
C CYS A 936 -29.31 -2.33 -7.41
N GLN A 937 -28.81 -3.56 -7.35
CA GLN A 937 -29.14 -4.50 -6.28
C GLN A 937 -28.65 -4.01 -4.91
N ILE A 938 -27.41 -3.50 -4.83
CA ILE A 938 -26.81 -2.95 -3.61
C ILE A 938 -27.64 -1.77 -3.08
N LEU A 939 -28.00 -0.81 -3.93
CA LEU A 939 -28.76 0.37 -3.51
C LEU A 939 -30.21 0.03 -3.12
N LYS A 940 -30.84 -0.93 -3.79
CA LYS A 940 -32.15 -1.45 -3.38
C LYS A 940 -32.08 -2.11 -2.01
N THR A 941 -31.05 -2.92 -1.75
CA THR A 941 -30.83 -3.49 -0.42
C THR A 941 -30.52 -2.40 0.62
N ALA A 942 -29.79 -1.33 0.26
CA ALA A 942 -29.59 -0.18 1.14
C ALA A 942 -30.90 0.50 1.54
N LYS A 943 -31.85 0.66 0.60
CA LYS A 943 -33.19 1.18 0.90
C LYS A 943 -33.97 0.25 1.83
N LEU A 944 -33.90 -1.07 1.61
CA LEU A 944 -34.49 -2.06 2.52
C LEU A 944 -33.93 -1.91 3.94
N ILE A 945 -32.60 -1.84 4.06
CA ILE A 945 -31.92 -1.64 5.35
C ILE A 945 -32.41 -0.34 5.99
N LYS A 946 -32.48 0.77 5.24
CA LYS A 946 -32.95 2.07 5.72
C LYS A 946 -34.36 1.98 6.32
N MET A 947 -35.27 1.28 5.64
CA MET A 947 -36.68 1.15 6.04
C MET A 947 -36.90 0.22 7.25
N THR A 948 -36.00 -0.73 7.50
CA THR A 948 -36.16 -1.73 8.56
C THR A 948 -35.40 -1.35 9.84
N PRO A 949 -36.06 -0.98 10.96
CA PRO A 949 -35.39 -0.36 12.12
C PRO A 949 -34.17 -1.10 12.68
N ASN A 950 -34.27 -2.43 12.84
CA ASN A 950 -33.22 -3.29 13.42
C ASN A 950 -32.18 -3.80 12.42
N PHE A 951 -32.23 -3.37 11.16
CA PHE A 951 -31.21 -3.72 10.15
C PHE A 951 -30.10 -2.68 10.12
N PHE A 952 -28.85 -3.12 9.95
CA PHE A 952 -27.67 -2.27 9.82
C PHE A 952 -26.86 -2.70 8.59
N GLY A 953 -26.29 -1.73 7.88
CA GLY A 953 -25.58 -2.01 6.62
C GLY A 953 -24.09 -2.28 6.83
N LEU A 954 -23.57 -3.33 6.19
CA LEU A 954 -22.12 -3.52 5.99
C LEU A 954 -21.86 -3.68 4.50
N HIS A 955 -21.18 -2.74 3.87
CA HIS A 955 -20.87 -2.77 2.44
C HIS A 955 -19.42 -3.21 2.20
N LEU A 956 -19.21 -4.26 1.41
CA LEU A 956 -17.90 -4.80 1.05
C LEU A 956 -17.52 -4.42 -0.38
N THR A 957 -16.39 -3.71 -0.50
CA THR A 957 -15.80 -3.33 -1.78
C THR A 957 -14.29 -3.60 -1.80
N ASN A 958 -13.64 -3.29 -2.93
CA ASN A 958 -12.19 -3.42 -3.08
C ASN A 958 -11.56 -2.10 -3.52
N PHE A 959 -10.32 -1.89 -3.11
CA PHE A 959 -9.49 -0.82 -3.61
C PHE A 959 -9.41 -0.85 -5.14
N SER A 960 -9.41 0.34 -5.75
CA SER A 960 -9.48 0.54 -7.20
C SER A 960 -10.77 0.02 -7.87
N CYS A 961 -11.88 -0.14 -7.12
CA CYS A 961 -13.18 -0.44 -7.71
C CYS A 961 -13.83 0.82 -8.31
N GLY A 962 -13.69 0.99 -9.63
CA GLY A 962 -14.28 2.12 -10.36
C GLY A 962 -15.78 2.31 -10.11
N PRO A 963 -16.65 1.30 -10.31
CA PRO A 963 -18.08 1.43 -10.04
C PRO A 963 -18.44 1.81 -8.59
N ASP A 964 -17.73 1.24 -7.62
CA ASP A 964 -18.10 1.44 -6.21
C ASP A 964 -17.63 2.81 -5.70
N SER A 965 -16.63 3.42 -6.34
CA SER A 965 -16.30 4.84 -6.13
C SER A 965 -17.50 5.77 -6.34
N PHE A 966 -18.49 5.37 -7.16
CA PHE A 966 -19.77 6.06 -7.30
C PHE A 966 -20.85 5.50 -6.36
N ASN A 967 -21.00 4.16 -6.31
CA ASN A 967 -22.06 3.52 -5.53
C ASN A 967 -21.99 3.86 -4.04
N GLU A 968 -20.79 4.03 -3.48
CA GLU A 968 -20.64 4.40 -2.08
C GLU A 968 -21.28 5.74 -1.75
N HIS A 969 -21.17 6.73 -2.64
CA HIS A 969 -21.82 8.03 -2.41
C HIS A 969 -23.33 7.89 -2.35
N PHE A 970 -23.92 7.08 -3.24
CA PHE A 970 -25.36 6.79 -3.22
C PHE A 970 -25.77 5.95 -2.02
N TYR A 971 -24.95 4.97 -1.62
CA TYR A 971 -25.17 4.17 -0.43
C TYR A 971 -25.20 5.05 0.83
N LYS A 972 -24.19 5.91 1.00
CA LYS A 972 -24.10 6.90 2.10
C LYS A 972 -25.31 7.83 2.10
N PHE A 973 -25.73 8.31 0.93
CA PHE A 973 -26.91 9.15 0.78
C PHE A 973 -28.20 8.46 1.24
N ILE A 974 -28.42 7.20 0.84
CA ILE A 974 -29.60 6.41 1.26
C ILE A 974 -29.58 6.18 2.78
N MET A 975 -28.42 5.83 3.33
CA MET A 975 -28.31 5.51 4.75
C MET A 975 -28.50 6.74 5.64
N GLY A 976 -27.99 7.91 5.25
CA GLY A 976 -28.08 9.14 6.05
C GLY A 976 -27.58 8.91 7.49
N ASN A 977 -28.40 9.26 8.48
CA ASN A 977 -28.05 9.06 9.90
C ASN A 977 -28.16 7.61 10.40
N LYS A 978 -28.58 6.66 9.56
CA LYS A 978 -28.69 5.26 9.98
C LYS A 978 -27.28 4.66 10.03
N PRO A 979 -26.86 3.97 11.12
CA PRO A 979 -25.53 3.40 11.18
C PRO A 979 -25.26 2.38 10.06
N TYR A 980 -24.09 2.49 9.43
CA TYR A 980 -23.56 1.54 8.46
C TYR A 980 -22.02 1.52 8.53
N LEU A 981 -21.44 0.48 7.96
CA LEU A 981 -20.00 0.33 7.77
C LEU A 981 -19.72 0.06 6.29
N ILE A 982 -18.67 0.69 5.75
CA ILE A 982 -18.11 0.35 4.44
C ILE A 982 -16.70 -0.18 4.67
N VAL A 983 -16.43 -1.38 4.17
CA VAL A 983 -15.15 -2.06 4.29
C VAL A 983 -14.57 -2.22 2.89
N GLU A 984 -13.49 -1.50 2.65
CA GLU A 984 -12.67 -1.62 1.45
C GLU A 984 -11.51 -2.59 1.71
N LEU A 985 -11.42 -3.62 0.88
CA LEU A 985 -10.37 -4.66 0.93
C LEU A 985 -9.38 -4.49 -0.23
N ASP A 986 -8.16 -4.97 -0.07
CA ASP A 986 -7.14 -4.88 -1.12
C ASP A 986 -6.29 -6.17 -1.15
N GLU A 987 -5.25 -6.21 -1.98
CA GLU A 987 -4.26 -7.30 -2.08
C GLU A 987 -3.56 -7.61 -0.75
N HIS A 988 -3.61 -6.70 0.21
CA HIS A 988 -3.02 -6.84 1.54
C HIS A 988 -3.90 -7.68 2.47
N THR A 989 -3.32 -8.72 3.07
CA THR A 989 -4.05 -9.73 3.88
C THR A 989 -4.26 -9.34 5.34
N GLY A 990 -4.33 -8.03 5.63
CA GLY A 990 -4.45 -7.48 6.98
C GLY A 990 -5.90 -7.43 7.49
N VAL A 991 -6.20 -8.18 8.55
CA VAL A 991 -7.54 -8.25 9.20
C VAL A 991 -7.83 -7.09 10.16
N ALA A 992 -6.82 -6.29 10.53
CA ALA A 992 -6.87 -5.30 11.61
C ALA A 992 -7.89 -4.15 11.43
N GLY A 993 -8.46 -3.97 10.23
CA GLY A 993 -9.53 -3.01 9.96
C GLY A 993 -10.91 -3.64 9.72
N VAL A 994 -11.02 -4.97 9.69
CA VAL A 994 -12.27 -5.71 9.47
C VAL A 994 -12.89 -6.18 10.80
N MET A 995 -12.06 -6.47 11.80
CA MET A 995 -12.48 -7.03 13.09
C MET A 995 -12.50 -6.03 14.24
#